data_AF-A0A2E4WZT0-F1
#
_entry.id   AF-A0A2E4WZT0-F1
#
_cell.length_a   1.000
_cell.length_b   1.000
_cell.length_c   1.000
_cell.angle_alpha   90.00
_cell.angle_beta   90.00
_cell.angle_gamma   90.00
#
_symmetry.space_group_name_H-M   'P 1'
#
loop_
_entity.id
_entity.type
_entity.pdbx_description
1 polymer ?
#
loop_
_entity_poly.entity_id
_entity_poly.type
_entity_poly.pdbx_seq_one_letter_code
_entity_poly.pdbx_strand_id
1 'polypeptide(L)'
;MIVSMLPWLLITSMPTQQPILAMTSVECYPESLCAGDREADRAYLQNKLEQSVLRAADRRLRLVTPDVVMRLLMASGQTEEEARETCLNATCAADLGGALGADYVVQARVMRPGRGPWEISLKIWSIEGSNVISDHSSGSKTLLGLKKRLRSLAKRSLKPLLAGQTAQPQRSVRSAFDEEQGVDDPSVQSGTVTAAYGGLVVVGGPASAQVELQGANKSWRLRVGDTLNSLPPAHYRWQATAEGFLDGKGKIRVLPDRIETLAIQLQKPASLNLRGKPSRAKVSLTGPKGQKLKPTGLPSTLRNLVPGRYRLRASKKGYQHRTKWLDLKPGRLQVETIRLYPWAKLSIDGTPPGAMVKVFSPRAGFHREGGLPWRGKGLRDGTYDLTVSRLGYRTHRQRVVLVAGVHRKIKVHLEPGEDEKRGFSLHSRWGYSMVAIQPGRVWIGSPESDFDRDTDEGRHEVVISRSFAMGATEVTQAQYEELMDQNPSSFKGAKRPVEQVNWFDALRFANRASELDGLEPCYRMDERGLSWPKGLDCEGYRLPTEAEWEVVARAGQSNRYSGSDRVEDVAWFDGNSGGETHPVAQKQPNAWGCYDMSGNVWEWVWDGYGPYAKGIIKDPTGHQMSEGRVIRGGAWGYNAKSARVAVRFGDKPGRRYAYLGFRLARTLRSHERK
;
A
#
# COMPACT_ATOMS: atom_id res chain seq x y z
N MET A 1 -37.74 -6.21 1.32
CA MET A 1 -37.62 -7.24 2.37
C MET A 1 -36.67 -8.30 1.82
N ILE A 2 -35.41 -8.45 2.20
CA ILE A 2 -34.82 -8.62 3.53
C ILE A 2 -33.38 -8.10 3.45
N VAL A 3 -33.08 -7.03 4.21
CA VAL A 3 -31.72 -6.67 4.60
C VAL A 3 -31.49 -7.34 5.95
N SER A 4 -30.71 -8.41 6.00
CA SER A 4 -29.94 -8.74 7.21
C SER A 4 -28.91 -9.81 6.90
N MET A 5 -27.73 -9.64 7.52
CA MET A 5 -26.58 -10.53 7.56
C MET A 5 -25.46 -10.23 6.55
N LEU A 6 -24.61 -9.29 6.95
CA LEU A 6 -23.15 -9.47 6.95
C LEU A 6 -22.47 -8.34 7.75
N PRO A 7 -22.33 -8.44 9.08
CA PRO A 7 -21.23 -7.79 9.77
C PRO A 7 -20.22 -8.87 10.09
N TRP A 8 -19.08 -8.89 9.40
CA TRP A 8 -17.80 -9.32 9.95
C TRP A 8 -16.72 -8.85 8.98
N LEU A 9 -16.19 -7.65 9.22
CA LEU A 9 -14.83 -7.21 8.93
C LEU A 9 -14.74 -5.72 9.24
N LEU A 10 -14.26 -5.38 10.44
CA LEU A 10 -13.19 -4.40 10.69
C LEU A 10 -13.15 -4.02 12.19
N ILE A 11 -12.17 -4.63 12.85
CA ILE A 11 -11.23 -4.04 13.84
C ILE A 11 -11.82 -3.03 14.82
N THR A 12 -11.96 -3.51 16.06
CA THR A 12 -11.90 -2.70 17.28
C THR A 12 -10.51 -2.06 17.44
N SER A 13 -10.37 -0.82 16.97
CA SER A 13 -9.46 0.15 17.57
C SER A 13 -10.31 1.17 18.33
N MET A 14 -9.84 1.60 19.50
CA MET A 14 -10.50 2.57 20.38
C MET A 14 -11.06 3.78 19.59
N PRO A 15 -12.24 4.33 19.95
CA PRO A 15 -12.77 5.49 19.27
C PRO A 15 -11.93 6.71 19.67
N THR A 16 -11.01 7.11 18.80
CA THR A 16 -10.70 8.53 18.70
C THR A 16 -11.92 9.17 18.04
N GLN A 17 -12.83 9.76 18.84
CA GLN A 17 -13.92 10.59 18.34
C GLN A 17 -13.33 11.88 17.74
N GLN A 18 -12.63 11.75 16.62
CA GLN A 18 -12.33 12.89 15.76
C GLN A 18 -13.56 13.12 14.89
N PRO A 19 -14.10 14.35 14.86
CA PRO A 19 -15.26 14.64 14.03
C PRO A 19 -14.96 14.31 12.57
N ILE A 20 -15.93 13.72 11.90
CA ILE A 20 -15.85 13.33 10.50
C ILE A 20 -16.32 14.52 9.65
N LEU A 21 -15.43 14.96 8.77
CA LEU A 21 -15.66 16.04 7.80
C LEU A 21 -15.84 15.40 6.42
N ALA A 22 -17.04 15.45 5.87
CA ALA A 22 -17.31 15.02 4.49
C ALA A 22 -17.08 16.18 3.52
N MET A 23 -16.50 15.90 2.34
CA MET A 23 -16.28 16.93 1.31
C MET A 23 -17.02 16.56 0.03
N THR A 24 -17.68 17.53 -0.62
CA THR A 24 -18.30 17.35 -1.94
C THR A 24 -17.27 17.46 -3.06
N SER A 25 -17.67 17.05 -4.27
CA SER A 25 -16.95 17.46 -5.48
C SER A 25 -17.03 18.98 -5.67
N VAL A 26 -16.00 19.56 -6.27
CA VAL A 26 -16.01 20.96 -6.71
C VAL A 26 -17.09 21.14 -7.79
N GLU A 27 -18.01 22.08 -7.53
CA GLU A 27 -19.04 22.54 -8.45
C GLU A 27 -18.52 23.72 -9.28
N CYS A 28 -18.91 23.79 -10.55
CA CYS A 28 -18.55 24.90 -11.43
C CYS A 28 -19.79 25.60 -11.97
N TYR A 29 -19.82 26.94 -11.93
CA TYR A 29 -20.96 27.72 -12.43
C TYR A 29 -20.54 28.82 -13.40
N PRO A 30 -21.04 28.81 -14.66
CA PRO A 30 -21.88 27.76 -15.29
C PRO A 30 -21.18 26.38 -15.42
N GLU A 31 -21.96 25.29 -15.50
CA GLU A 31 -21.42 23.91 -15.60
C GLU A 31 -20.44 23.71 -16.77
N SER A 32 -20.64 24.46 -17.86
CA SER A 32 -19.76 24.51 -19.03
C SER A 32 -18.35 25.02 -18.74
N LEU A 33 -18.09 25.65 -17.58
CA LEU A 33 -16.72 25.97 -17.14
C LEU A 33 -15.88 24.72 -16.87
N CYS A 34 -16.52 23.58 -16.61
CA CYS A 34 -15.87 22.32 -16.24
C CYS A 34 -16.40 21.11 -17.05
N ALA A 35 -17.12 21.32 -18.15
CA ALA A 35 -17.53 20.28 -19.08
C ALA A 35 -16.69 20.34 -20.37
N GLY A 36 -16.10 19.22 -20.79
CA GLY A 36 -15.23 19.09 -21.99
C GLY A 36 -13.74 18.85 -21.67
N ASP A 37 -12.83 19.24 -22.58
CA ASP A 37 -11.36 19.06 -22.63
C ASP A 37 -10.52 19.44 -21.37
N ARG A 38 -11.17 19.70 -20.24
CA ARG A 38 -10.55 20.07 -18.95
C ARG A 38 -11.17 19.36 -17.74
N GLU A 39 -11.67 18.15 -17.91
CA GLU A 39 -11.97 17.24 -16.79
C GLU A 39 -10.73 17.05 -15.88
N ALA A 40 -9.54 17.10 -16.47
CA ALA A 40 -8.25 17.14 -15.78
C ALA A 40 -8.08 18.35 -14.84
N ASP A 41 -8.57 19.54 -15.20
CA ASP A 41 -8.45 20.73 -14.36
C ASP A 41 -9.41 20.70 -13.17
N ARG A 42 -10.63 20.15 -13.37
CA ARG A 42 -11.58 19.89 -12.27
C ARG A 42 -11.01 18.87 -11.30
N ALA A 43 -10.51 17.73 -11.79
CA ALA A 43 -9.87 16.70 -10.98
C ALA A 43 -8.60 17.23 -10.26
N TYR A 44 -7.84 18.09 -10.93
CA TYR A 44 -6.66 18.73 -10.35
C TYR A 44 -7.00 19.72 -9.24
N LEU A 45 -8.02 20.56 -9.43
CA LEU A 45 -8.52 21.47 -8.40
C LEU A 45 -9.11 20.72 -7.20
N GLN A 46 -9.89 19.67 -7.46
CA GLN A 46 -10.43 18.75 -6.45
C GLN A 46 -9.30 18.20 -5.56
N ASN A 47 -8.29 17.56 -6.16
CA ASN A 47 -7.17 16.97 -5.44
C ASN A 47 -6.36 18.03 -4.65
N LYS A 48 -6.11 19.21 -5.24
CA LYS A 48 -5.39 20.29 -4.53
C LYS A 48 -6.18 20.87 -3.37
N LEU A 49 -7.50 20.92 -3.48
CA LEU A 49 -8.38 21.34 -2.40
C LEU A 49 -8.40 20.31 -1.28
N GLU A 50 -8.56 19.02 -1.58
CA GLU A 50 -8.48 17.92 -0.59
C GLU A 50 -7.18 17.96 0.20
N GLN A 51 -6.05 18.12 -0.49
CA GLN A 51 -4.73 18.26 0.16
C GLN A 51 -4.67 19.50 1.07
N SER A 52 -5.35 20.58 0.71
CA SER A 52 -5.35 21.82 1.48
C SER A 52 -6.25 21.71 2.72
N VAL A 53 -7.41 21.08 2.60
CA VAL A 53 -8.36 20.80 3.69
C VAL A 53 -7.75 19.80 4.68
N LEU A 54 -7.15 18.70 4.19
CA LEU A 54 -6.50 17.70 5.04
C LEU A 54 -5.35 18.30 5.87
N ARG A 55 -4.56 19.21 5.27
CA ARG A 55 -3.50 19.93 5.98
C ARG A 55 -4.05 20.95 6.97
N ALA A 56 -5.13 21.64 6.64
CA ALA A 56 -5.75 22.63 7.52
C ALA A 56 -6.43 21.96 8.73
N ALA A 57 -7.01 20.77 8.54
CA ALA A 57 -7.60 19.95 9.59
C ALA A 57 -6.58 19.44 10.62
N ASP A 58 -5.29 19.38 10.26
CA ASP A 58 -4.16 19.09 11.16
C ASP A 58 -4.38 17.85 12.05
N ARG A 59 -4.89 16.76 11.46
CA ARG A 59 -5.24 15.49 12.14
C ARG A 59 -6.26 15.62 13.29
N ARG A 60 -6.99 16.73 13.39
CA ARG A 60 -8.08 16.91 14.37
C ARG A 60 -9.45 16.53 13.83
N LEU A 61 -9.59 16.51 12.51
CA LEU A 61 -10.79 16.05 11.80
C LEU A 61 -10.43 14.90 10.86
N ARG A 62 -11.34 13.95 10.71
CA ARG A 62 -11.22 12.85 9.74
C ARG A 62 -11.92 13.25 8.43
N LEU A 63 -11.15 13.43 7.36
CA LEU A 63 -11.69 13.80 6.05
C LEU A 63 -12.19 12.56 5.29
N VAL A 64 -13.43 12.61 4.80
CA VAL A 64 -13.99 11.65 3.84
C VAL A 64 -14.10 12.35 2.49
N THR A 65 -13.41 11.81 1.48
CA THR A 65 -13.35 12.39 0.13
C THR A 65 -14.42 11.80 -0.78
N PRO A 66 -14.80 12.50 -1.86
CA PRO A 66 -15.71 11.98 -2.88
C PRO A 66 -15.28 10.61 -3.46
N ASP A 67 -13.97 10.35 -3.59
CA ASP A 67 -13.46 9.05 -4.07
C ASP A 67 -13.74 7.89 -3.12
N VAL A 68 -13.84 8.16 -1.81
CA VAL A 68 -14.22 7.15 -0.81
C VAL A 68 -15.72 6.89 -0.89
N VAL A 69 -16.50 7.95 -1.08
CA VAL A 69 -17.96 7.89 -1.29
C VAL A 69 -18.32 7.08 -2.53
N MET A 70 -17.71 7.38 -3.68
CA MET A 70 -17.93 6.65 -4.94
C MET A 70 -17.59 5.17 -4.81
N ARG A 71 -16.50 4.83 -4.11
CA ARG A 71 -16.13 3.43 -3.88
C ARG A 71 -17.14 2.68 -3.00
N LEU A 72 -17.72 3.34 -2.01
CA LEU A 72 -18.75 2.75 -1.16
C LEU A 72 -20.07 2.55 -1.92
N LEU A 73 -20.46 3.52 -2.76
CA LEU A 73 -21.65 3.42 -3.61
C LEU A 73 -21.50 2.31 -4.67
N MET A 74 -20.35 2.21 -5.34
CA MET A 74 -20.09 1.12 -6.28
C MET A 74 -20.02 -0.25 -5.59
N ALA A 75 -19.48 -0.32 -4.37
CA ALA A 75 -19.48 -1.55 -3.56
C ALA A 75 -20.89 -1.99 -3.12
N SER A 76 -21.88 -1.09 -3.19
CA SER A 76 -23.29 -1.39 -2.93
C SER A 76 -24.04 -1.96 -4.14
N GLY A 77 -23.35 -2.11 -5.28
CA GLY A 77 -23.91 -2.68 -6.51
C GLY A 77 -24.34 -1.63 -7.54
N GLN A 78 -24.14 -0.33 -7.28
CA GLN A 78 -24.39 0.73 -8.25
C GLN A 78 -23.31 0.77 -9.33
N THR A 79 -23.71 1.05 -10.57
CA THR A 79 -22.79 1.38 -11.66
C THR A 79 -22.11 2.74 -11.39
N GLU A 80 -20.99 3.00 -12.06
CA GLU A 80 -20.26 4.27 -11.91
C GLU A 80 -21.11 5.48 -12.33
N GLU A 81 -22.01 5.28 -13.29
CA GLU A 81 -22.94 6.29 -13.81
C GLU A 81 -24.07 6.58 -12.81
N GLU A 82 -24.70 5.54 -12.24
CA GLU A 82 -25.71 5.67 -11.16
C GLU A 82 -25.12 6.28 -9.88
N ALA A 83 -23.88 5.89 -9.53
CA ALA A 83 -23.18 6.45 -8.38
C ALA A 83 -22.84 7.94 -8.60
N ARG A 84 -22.51 8.34 -9.84
CA ARG A 84 -22.30 9.74 -10.22
C ARG A 84 -23.60 10.54 -10.20
N GLU A 85 -24.69 9.99 -10.71
CA GLU A 85 -26.01 10.62 -10.70
C GLU A 85 -26.53 10.79 -9.26
N THR A 86 -26.35 9.78 -8.42
CA THR A 86 -26.56 9.84 -6.96
C THR A 86 -25.69 10.93 -6.31
N CYS A 87 -24.48 11.17 -6.81
CA CYS A 87 -23.59 12.23 -6.34
C CYS A 87 -23.96 13.64 -6.84
N LEU A 88 -24.62 13.77 -7.99
CA LEU A 88 -24.93 15.03 -8.66
C LEU A 88 -26.26 15.65 -8.17
N ASN A 89 -27.20 14.83 -7.72
CA ASN A 89 -28.49 15.31 -7.18
C ASN A 89 -28.31 15.87 -5.75
N ALA A 90 -28.00 17.16 -5.68
CA ALA A 90 -28.08 18.16 -4.60
C ALA A 90 -27.73 17.84 -3.13
N THR A 91 -27.66 16.61 -2.64
CA THR A 91 -27.39 16.32 -1.22
C THR A 91 -26.58 15.05 -0.98
N CYS A 92 -25.76 14.60 -1.93
CA CYS A 92 -24.92 13.44 -1.69
C CYS A 92 -24.03 13.61 -0.45
N ALA A 93 -23.40 14.76 -0.20
CA ALA A 93 -22.59 14.89 1.02
C ALA A 93 -23.40 15.10 2.33
N ALA A 94 -24.66 15.54 2.26
CA ALA A 94 -25.51 15.71 3.44
C ALA A 94 -26.21 14.39 3.81
N ASP A 95 -26.83 13.72 2.83
CA ASP A 95 -27.53 12.45 3.01
C ASP A 95 -26.54 11.30 3.26
N LEU A 96 -25.41 11.30 2.55
CA LEU A 96 -24.33 10.34 2.73
C LEU A 96 -23.42 10.73 3.90
N GLY A 97 -23.32 12.02 4.23
CA GLY A 97 -22.73 12.48 5.49
C GLY A 97 -23.51 11.93 6.69
N GLY A 98 -24.84 12.02 6.68
CA GLY A 98 -25.70 11.36 7.67
C GLY A 98 -25.50 9.84 7.72
N ALA A 99 -25.45 9.16 6.56
CA ALA A 99 -25.24 7.72 6.48
C ALA A 99 -23.83 7.26 6.93
N LEU A 100 -22.82 8.13 6.81
CA LEU A 100 -21.43 7.86 7.23
C LEU A 100 -21.10 8.37 8.64
N GLY A 101 -22.07 8.98 9.33
CA GLY A 101 -21.85 9.61 10.64
C GLY A 101 -20.91 10.80 10.59
N ALA A 102 -20.95 11.58 9.50
CA ALA A 102 -20.25 12.85 9.39
C ALA A 102 -20.88 13.91 10.30
N ASP A 103 -20.03 14.68 10.98
CA ASP A 103 -20.45 15.79 11.82
C ASP A 103 -20.60 17.09 10.99
N TYR A 104 -19.79 17.21 9.93
CA TYR A 104 -19.68 18.42 9.11
C TYR A 104 -19.56 18.11 7.61
N VAL A 105 -20.07 19.02 6.78
CA VAL A 105 -19.97 18.93 5.31
C VAL A 105 -19.27 20.16 4.75
N VAL A 106 -18.30 19.97 3.85
CA VAL A 106 -17.63 21.05 3.09
C VAL A 106 -18.03 21.00 1.63
N GLN A 107 -18.58 22.10 1.13
CA GLN A 107 -18.93 22.30 -0.26
C GLN A 107 -17.99 23.34 -0.90
N ALA A 108 -17.52 23.03 -2.11
CA ALA A 108 -16.61 23.88 -2.86
C ALA A 108 -17.21 24.29 -4.20
N ARG A 109 -17.17 25.59 -4.51
CA ARG A 109 -17.75 26.13 -5.73
C ARG A 109 -16.76 27.04 -6.45
N VAL A 110 -16.55 26.82 -7.74
CA VAL A 110 -15.74 27.65 -8.63
C VAL A 110 -16.67 28.40 -9.58
N MET A 111 -16.49 29.70 -9.68
CA MET A 111 -17.28 30.55 -10.56
C MET A 111 -16.38 31.51 -11.33
N ARG A 112 -16.84 31.92 -12.51
CA ARG A 112 -16.23 33.02 -13.26
C ARG A 112 -17.33 33.98 -13.72
N PRO A 113 -17.62 35.04 -12.95
CA PRO A 113 -18.65 36.00 -13.32
C PRO A 113 -18.29 36.71 -14.64
N GLY A 114 -18.96 36.37 -15.74
CA GLY A 114 -18.68 36.92 -17.08
C GLY A 114 -17.24 36.65 -17.55
N ARG A 115 -16.50 37.70 -17.91
CA ARG A 115 -15.04 37.62 -18.21
C ARG A 115 -14.15 37.97 -17.01
N GLY A 116 -14.73 38.14 -15.83
CA GLY A 116 -14.06 38.54 -14.59
C GLY A 116 -13.07 37.51 -14.03
N PRO A 117 -12.47 37.82 -12.86
CA PRO A 117 -11.55 36.92 -12.19
C PRO A 117 -12.23 35.62 -11.79
N TRP A 118 -11.46 34.54 -11.74
CA TRP A 118 -11.89 33.27 -11.18
C TRP A 118 -12.11 33.41 -9.69
N GLU A 119 -13.17 32.82 -9.17
CA GLU A 119 -13.49 32.79 -7.75
C GLU A 119 -13.71 31.35 -7.29
N ILE A 120 -13.20 31.00 -6.12
CA ILE A 120 -13.53 29.76 -5.43
C ILE A 120 -14.06 30.06 -4.04
N SER A 121 -15.21 29.48 -3.68
CA SER A 121 -15.79 29.53 -2.34
C SER A 121 -15.80 28.16 -1.67
N LEU A 122 -15.63 28.17 -0.34
CA LEU A 122 -15.76 27.02 0.55
C LEU A 122 -16.81 27.32 1.60
N LYS A 123 -17.90 26.53 1.57
CA LYS A 123 -18.98 26.60 2.55
C LYS A 123 -18.98 25.34 3.43
N ILE A 124 -19.14 25.51 4.74
CA ILE A 124 -19.14 24.41 5.71
C ILE A 124 -20.43 24.43 6.51
N TRP A 125 -21.06 23.27 6.66
CA TRP A 125 -22.33 23.06 7.35
C TRP A 125 -22.19 22.09 8.52
N SER A 126 -23.00 22.29 9.57
CA SER A 126 -23.25 21.28 10.60
C SER A 126 -24.39 20.36 10.17
N ILE A 127 -24.20 19.04 10.28
CA ILE A 127 -25.29 18.08 10.01
C ILE A 127 -26.30 18.07 11.17
N GLU A 128 -25.86 18.23 12.42
CA GLU A 128 -26.72 18.20 13.61
C GLU A 128 -27.52 19.50 13.80
N GLY A 129 -27.00 20.63 13.32
CA GLY A 129 -27.57 21.97 13.54
C GLY A 129 -28.22 22.63 12.32
N SER A 130 -28.14 22.03 11.12
CA SER A 130 -28.66 22.57 9.85
C SER A 130 -28.27 24.03 9.56
N ASN A 131 -27.09 24.47 10.04
CA ASN A 131 -26.62 25.84 9.93
C ASN A 131 -25.23 25.93 9.25
N VAL A 132 -25.00 27.06 8.56
CA VAL A 132 -23.70 27.36 7.93
C VAL A 132 -22.72 27.80 9.01
N ILE A 133 -21.62 27.07 9.17
CA ILE A 133 -20.54 27.34 10.13
C ILE A 133 -19.53 28.34 9.54
N SER A 134 -19.24 28.21 8.24
CA SER A 134 -18.34 29.12 7.55
C SER A 134 -18.69 29.23 6.08
N ASP A 135 -18.55 30.43 5.51
CA ASP A 135 -18.63 30.69 4.08
C ASP A 135 -17.55 31.71 3.72
N HIS A 136 -16.54 31.28 2.97
CA HIS A 136 -15.44 32.15 2.55
C HIS A 136 -15.12 31.92 1.08
N SER A 137 -14.75 32.99 0.38
CA SER A 137 -14.30 32.93 -1.00
C SER A 137 -12.90 33.53 -1.20
N SER A 138 -12.31 33.21 -2.36
CA SER A 138 -11.05 33.79 -2.82
C SER A 138 -11.02 33.90 -4.33
N GLY A 139 -10.60 35.07 -4.84
CA GLY A 139 -10.48 35.33 -6.27
C GLY A 139 -9.03 35.31 -6.80
N SER A 140 -8.88 35.06 -8.10
CA SER A 140 -7.64 35.22 -8.86
C SER A 140 -7.88 35.51 -10.35
N LYS A 141 -6.96 36.21 -11.00
CA LYS A 141 -7.05 36.49 -12.46
C LYS A 141 -6.90 35.24 -13.32
N THR A 142 -6.27 34.17 -12.80
CA THR A 142 -6.05 32.90 -13.52
C THR A 142 -6.47 31.71 -12.66
N LEU A 143 -6.88 30.60 -13.31
CA LEU A 143 -7.24 29.34 -12.63
C LEU A 143 -6.06 28.80 -11.79
N LEU A 144 -4.84 28.89 -12.32
CA LEU A 144 -3.62 28.49 -11.61
C LEU A 144 -3.30 29.39 -10.41
N GLY A 145 -3.74 30.65 -10.45
CA GLY A 145 -3.60 31.60 -9.35
C GLY A 145 -4.50 31.26 -8.15
N LEU A 146 -5.64 30.59 -8.39
CA LEU A 146 -6.48 30.06 -7.31
C LEU A 146 -5.74 29.00 -6.48
N LYS A 147 -4.92 28.13 -7.12
CA LYS A 147 -4.12 27.09 -6.44
C LYS A 147 -3.28 27.63 -5.28
N LYS A 148 -2.67 28.81 -5.45
CA LYS A 148 -1.82 29.43 -4.42
C LYS A 148 -2.63 29.90 -3.21
N ARG A 149 -3.94 30.10 -3.37
CA ARG A 149 -4.86 30.65 -2.36
C ARG A 149 -5.72 29.59 -1.66
N LEU A 150 -5.78 28.36 -2.18
CA LEU A 150 -6.53 27.25 -1.59
C LEU A 150 -6.10 26.94 -0.14
N ARG A 151 -4.81 26.99 0.16
CA ARG A 151 -4.31 26.73 1.52
C ARG A 151 -4.79 27.77 2.54
N SER A 152 -4.71 29.05 2.19
CA SER A 152 -5.20 30.12 3.06
C SER A 152 -6.72 30.10 3.19
N LEU A 153 -7.43 29.76 2.10
CA LEU A 153 -8.88 29.64 2.11
C LEU A 153 -9.34 28.50 3.03
N ALA A 154 -8.78 27.30 2.87
CA ALA A 154 -9.09 26.15 3.73
C ALA A 154 -8.79 26.44 5.21
N LYS A 155 -7.64 27.03 5.53
CA LYS A 155 -7.30 27.42 6.91
C LYS A 155 -8.31 28.38 7.53
N ARG A 156 -8.81 29.36 6.76
CA ARG A 156 -9.81 30.31 7.26
C ARG A 156 -11.16 29.63 7.46
N SER A 157 -11.62 28.83 6.50
CA SER A 157 -12.89 28.10 6.58
C SER A 157 -12.93 27.08 7.71
N LEU A 158 -11.83 26.39 8.01
CA LEU A 158 -11.76 25.40 9.09
C LEU A 158 -11.48 25.99 10.48
N LYS A 159 -11.08 27.26 10.57
CA LYS A 159 -10.72 27.90 11.85
C LYS A 159 -11.83 27.80 12.92
N PRO A 160 -13.13 28.01 12.61
CA PRO A 160 -14.21 27.90 13.60
C PRO A 160 -14.34 26.49 14.18
N LEU A 161 -14.20 25.45 13.33
CA LEU A 161 -14.27 24.04 13.74
C LEU A 161 -13.11 23.63 14.65
N LEU A 162 -11.96 24.24 14.42
CA LEU A 162 -10.71 23.91 15.10
C LEU A 162 -10.45 24.76 16.36
N ALA A 163 -11.24 25.81 16.58
CA ALA A 163 -11.15 26.67 17.75
C ALA A 163 -11.84 26.06 18.99
N GLY A 164 -12.83 25.18 18.80
CA GLY A 164 -13.54 24.48 19.88
C GLY A 164 -12.79 23.27 20.47
N GLN A 165 -11.57 22.97 20.00
CA GLN A 165 -10.78 21.82 20.43
C GLN A 165 -9.41 22.26 20.99
N THR A 166 -9.41 22.91 22.15
CA THR A 166 -8.22 23.16 22.97
C THR A 166 -8.14 22.16 24.13
N ALA A 167 -6.90 21.83 24.53
CA ALA A 167 -6.57 20.76 25.46
C ALA A 167 -6.66 21.17 26.96
N GLN A 168 -7.11 20.20 27.78
CA GLN A 168 -6.94 20.01 29.25
C GLN A 168 -7.75 20.91 30.22
N PRO A 169 -7.95 20.56 31.53
CA PRO A 169 -7.55 19.38 32.33
C PRO A 169 -8.69 18.74 33.20
N GLN A 170 -8.39 17.61 33.85
CA GLN A 170 -9.18 17.07 34.96
C GLN A 170 -9.19 18.03 36.17
N ARG A 171 -10.38 18.35 36.71
CA ARG A 171 -10.53 18.73 38.12
C ARG A 171 -11.90 18.32 38.67
N SER A 172 -11.85 17.93 39.93
CA SER A 172 -12.85 17.28 40.77
C SER A 172 -13.86 18.23 41.43
N VAL A 173 -15.11 17.77 41.53
CA VAL A 173 -16.10 17.92 42.64
C VAL A 173 -16.50 19.33 43.10
N ARG A 174 -17.80 19.68 43.00
CA ARG A 174 -18.74 19.93 44.13
C ARG A 174 -20.12 20.42 43.66
N SER A 175 -21.12 20.10 44.47
CA SER A 175 -22.57 20.32 44.41
C SER A 175 -23.06 21.73 44.80
N ALA A 176 -24.24 22.14 44.32
CA ALA A 176 -25.30 22.95 44.97
C ALA A 176 -26.45 23.10 43.93
N PHE A 177 -27.67 22.56 44.13
CA PHE A 177 -28.86 23.07 44.86
C PHE A 177 -29.53 24.33 44.29
N ASP A 178 -30.87 24.21 44.17
CA ASP A 178 -31.97 25.17 43.90
C ASP A 178 -32.14 25.69 42.44
N GLU A 179 -33.33 25.83 41.83
CA GLU A 179 -34.67 26.15 42.38
C GLU A 179 -35.80 25.90 41.32
N GLU A 180 -36.99 25.61 41.86
CA GLU A 180 -38.43 25.62 41.47
C GLU A 180 -39.04 25.82 40.04
N GLN A 181 -40.35 25.51 40.03
CA GLN A 181 -41.47 25.72 39.08
C GLN A 181 -41.85 24.48 38.22
N GLY A 182 -43.00 23.81 38.34
CA GLY A 182 -44.29 24.09 38.99
C GLY A 182 -45.39 24.24 37.94
N VAL A 183 -46.20 23.19 37.66
CA VAL A 183 -47.55 23.31 37.05
C VAL A 183 -48.45 22.12 37.48
N ASP A 184 -49.55 22.52 38.12
CA ASP A 184 -50.90 21.97 38.37
C ASP A 184 -51.30 20.49 38.19
N ASP A 185 -52.04 20.07 39.22
CA ASP A 185 -52.75 18.83 39.51
C ASP A 185 -54.10 18.73 38.74
N PRO A 186 -54.77 17.55 38.70
CA PRO A 186 -55.90 17.42 39.62
C PRO A 186 -56.05 16.03 40.28
N SER A 187 -56.07 16.09 41.61
CA SER A 187 -56.75 15.30 42.64
C SER A 187 -57.41 13.97 42.26
N VAL A 188 -56.95 12.88 42.90
CA VAL A 188 -57.78 11.76 43.36
C VAL A 188 -57.33 11.31 44.76
N GLN A 189 -58.31 10.87 45.54
CA GLN A 189 -58.35 10.72 47.00
C GLN A 189 -57.30 9.79 47.65
N SER A 190 -57.07 10.13 48.93
CA SER A 190 -56.41 9.39 50.00
C SER A 190 -56.43 7.87 49.91
N GLY A 191 -55.23 7.30 49.83
CA GLY A 191 -54.91 5.95 50.27
C GLY A 191 -53.42 5.90 50.59
N THR A 192 -53.06 5.55 51.81
CA THR A 192 -51.66 5.31 52.21
C THR A 192 -51.00 4.35 51.21
N VAL A 193 -50.08 4.86 50.39
CA VAL A 193 -49.21 4.03 49.56
C VAL A 193 -48.25 3.32 50.50
N THR A 194 -48.58 2.07 50.86
CA THR A 194 -47.56 1.13 51.30
C THR A 194 -46.53 1.06 50.17
N ALA A 195 -45.27 1.34 50.47
CA ALA A 195 -44.21 1.27 49.47
C ALA A 195 -44.32 -0.08 48.74
N ALA A 196 -44.61 -0.09 47.44
CA ALA A 196 -44.80 -1.32 46.71
C ALA A 196 -43.49 -2.12 46.76
N TYR A 197 -43.49 -3.28 47.42
CA TYR A 197 -42.31 -4.14 47.54
C TYR A 197 -42.35 -5.20 46.44
N GLY A 198 -41.17 -5.58 45.95
CA GLY A 198 -41.01 -6.76 45.10
C GLY A 198 -40.54 -7.97 45.91
N GLY A 199 -40.57 -9.14 45.29
CA GLY A 199 -40.00 -10.37 45.82
C GLY A 199 -38.79 -10.84 45.02
N LEU A 200 -38.01 -11.73 45.62
CA LEU A 200 -36.88 -12.41 45.00
C LEU A 200 -36.85 -13.87 45.45
N VAL A 201 -36.83 -14.80 44.50
CA VAL A 201 -36.55 -16.23 44.77
C VAL A 201 -35.18 -16.61 44.20
N VAL A 202 -34.36 -17.27 45.00
CA VAL A 202 -33.04 -17.74 44.57
C VAL A 202 -33.13 -19.21 44.17
N VAL A 203 -32.89 -19.52 42.90
CA VAL A 203 -32.97 -20.88 42.34
C VAL A 203 -31.66 -21.31 41.69
N GLY A 204 -31.45 -22.61 41.49
CA GLY A 204 -30.30 -23.14 40.75
C GLY A 204 -29.38 -24.03 41.59
N GLY A 205 -28.06 -23.88 41.46
CA GLY A 205 -27.11 -24.71 42.19
C GLY A 205 -25.66 -24.21 42.17
N PRO A 206 -24.78 -24.75 43.04
CA PRO A 206 -25.03 -25.83 44.01
C PRO A 206 -25.88 -25.37 45.22
N ALA A 207 -26.57 -26.31 45.88
CA ALA A 207 -27.40 -26.01 47.06
C ALA A 207 -26.60 -25.40 48.23
N SER A 208 -25.29 -25.66 48.29
CA SER A 208 -24.37 -25.07 49.28
C SER A 208 -23.97 -23.62 48.96
N ALA A 209 -24.45 -23.03 47.86
CA ALA A 209 -24.07 -21.67 47.49
C ALA A 209 -24.67 -20.62 48.44
N GLN A 210 -23.79 -19.80 49.00
CA GLN A 210 -24.15 -18.61 49.76
C GLN A 210 -24.22 -17.42 48.82
N VAL A 211 -25.33 -16.69 48.83
CA VAL A 211 -25.61 -15.54 47.95
C VAL A 211 -25.70 -14.28 48.81
N GLU A 212 -24.79 -13.35 48.60
CA GLU A 212 -24.88 -12.00 49.17
C GLU A 212 -25.54 -11.06 48.15
N LEU A 213 -26.65 -10.44 48.54
CA LEU A 213 -27.38 -9.45 47.77
C LEU A 213 -27.13 -8.07 48.38
N GLN A 214 -26.65 -7.11 47.60
CA GLN A 214 -26.32 -5.75 48.04
C GLN A 214 -27.23 -4.74 47.35
N GLY A 215 -28.01 -4.01 48.16
CA GLY A 215 -28.78 -2.83 47.76
C GLY A 215 -28.07 -1.54 48.18
N ALA A 216 -28.73 -0.39 47.96
CA ALA A 216 -28.15 0.92 48.27
C ALA A 216 -27.84 1.10 49.78
N ASN A 217 -28.74 0.64 50.65
CA ASN A 217 -28.69 0.91 52.09
C ASN A 217 -28.66 -0.36 52.95
N LYS A 218 -28.78 -1.55 52.34
CA LYS A 218 -28.87 -2.83 53.07
C LYS A 218 -28.33 -3.98 52.22
N SER A 219 -27.81 -5.00 52.89
CA SER A 219 -27.38 -6.26 52.29
C SER A 219 -28.11 -7.45 52.91
N TRP A 220 -28.33 -8.49 52.13
CA TRP A 220 -28.97 -9.74 52.54
C TRP A 220 -28.04 -10.91 52.25
N ARG A 221 -28.02 -11.89 53.15
CA ARG A 221 -27.35 -13.19 52.91
C ARG A 221 -28.44 -14.24 52.73
N LEU A 222 -28.37 -14.93 51.60
CA LEU A 222 -29.35 -15.89 51.14
C LEU A 222 -28.65 -17.20 50.75
N ARG A 223 -29.42 -18.27 50.60
CA ARG A 223 -29.01 -19.55 50.05
C ARG A 223 -29.91 -19.90 48.86
N VAL A 224 -29.45 -20.84 48.04
CA VAL A 224 -30.28 -21.39 46.97
C VAL A 224 -31.48 -22.10 47.60
N GLY A 225 -32.69 -21.69 47.21
CA GLY A 225 -33.97 -22.10 47.79
C GLY A 225 -34.65 -21.03 48.64
N ASP A 226 -33.95 -19.94 49.01
CA ASP A 226 -34.54 -18.86 49.81
C ASP A 226 -35.43 -17.93 48.98
N THR A 227 -36.47 -17.39 49.62
CA THR A 227 -37.38 -16.39 49.05
C THR A 227 -37.47 -15.17 49.96
N LEU A 228 -37.29 -13.97 49.39
CA LEU A 228 -37.54 -12.69 50.03
C LEU A 228 -38.82 -12.07 49.45
N ASN A 229 -39.83 -11.82 50.28
CA ASN A 229 -41.14 -11.31 49.81
C ASN A 229 -41.29 -9.78 49.90
N SER A 230 -40.34 -9.08 50.54
CA SER A 230 -40.47 -7.64 50.83
C SER A 230 -39.15 -6.90 50.56
N LEU A 231 -38.74 -6.89 49.30
CA LEU A 231 -37.53 -6.22 48.83
C LEU A 231 -37.88 -4.90 48.12
N PRO A 232 -37.29 -3.75 48.50
CA PRO A 232 -37.57 -2.48 47.83
C PRO A 232 -37.27 -2.55 46.33
N PRO A 233 -38.11 -1.97 45.44
CA PRO A 233 -37.83 -1.95 44.01
C PRO A 233 -36.55 -1.17 43.71
N ALA A 234 -35.51 -1.87 43.24
CA ALA A 234 -34.21 -1.28 42.95
C ALA A 234 -33.34 -2.23 42.11
N HIS A 235 -32.16 -1.76 41.73
CA HIS A 235 -31.10 -2.61 41.19
C HIS A 235 -30.21 -3.12 42.33
N TYR A 236 -30.12 -4.44 42.43
CA TYR A 236 -29.27 -5.12 43.41
C TYR A 236 -28.06 -5.73 42.72
N ARG A 237 -26.91 -5.72 43.39
CA ARG A 237 -25.75 -6.52 43.01
C ARG A 237 -25.77 -7.80 43.82
N TRP A 238 -25.42 -8.91 43.21
CA TRP A 238 -25.31 -10.18 43.94
C TRP A 238 -23.94 -10.81 43.71
N GLN A 239 -23.48 -11.54 44.72
CA GLN A 239 -22.30 -12.39 44.67
C GLN A 239 -22.64 -13.74 45.30
N ALA A 240 -22.30 -14.83 44.62
CA ALA A 240 -22.56 -16.20 45.08
C ALA A 240 -21.25 -16.98 45.20
N THR A 241 -21.05 -17.65 46.33
CA THR A 241 -19.84 -18.43 46.63
C THR A 241 -20.22 -19.82 47.13
N ALA A 242 -19.44 -20.83 46.77
CA ALA A 242 -19.60 -22.20 47.28
C ALA A 242 -18.25 -22.90 47.29
N GLU A 243 -18.00 -23.72 48.30
CA GLU A 243 -16.74 -24.47 48.39
C GLU A 243 -16.55 -25.40 47.18
N GLY A 244 -15.40 -25.30 46.52
CA GLY A 244 -15.07 -26.09 45.34
C GLY A 244 -15.70 -25.59 44.03
N PHE A 245 -16.34 -24.42 44.02
CA PHE A 245 -16.88 -23.77 42.83
C PHE A 245 -16.27 -22.38 42.62
N LEU A 246 -16.40 -21.85 41.39
CA LEU A 246 -16.00 -20.48 41.06
C LEU A 246 -17.10 -19.50 41.46
N ASP A 247 -16.71 -18.37 42.03
CA ASP A 247 -17.64 -17.31 42.44
C ASP A 247 -18.46 -16.75 41.27
N GLY A 248 -19.77 -16.62 41.50
CA GLY A 248 -20.70 -15.95 40.60
C GLY A 248 -20.97 -14.52 41.06
N LYS A 249 -21.22 -13.60 40.12
CA LYS A 249 -21.70 -12.25 40.45
C LYS A 249 -22.53 -11.66 39.33
N GLY A 250 -23.44 -10.75 39.67
CA GLY A 250 -24.29 -10.09 38.68
C GLY A 250 -25.11 -8.94 39.26
N LYS A 251 -26.08 -8.50 38.48
CA LYS A 251 -27.10 -7.52 38.90
C LYS A 251 -28.48 -8.10 38.63
N ILE A 252 -29.44 -7.73 39.45
CA ILE A 252 -30.85 -8.01 39.23
C ILE A 252 -31.67 -6.78 39.54
N ARG A 253 -32.70 -6.51 38.73
CA ARG A 253 -33.66 -5.43 38.99
C ARG A 253 -34.88 -6.07 39.62
N VAL A 254 -35.29 -5.57 40.78
CA VAL A 254 -36.54 -5.98 41.44
C VAL A 254 -37.60 -4.92 41.18
N LEU A 255 -38.77 -5.39 40.73
CA LEU A 255 -39.92 -4.56 40.37
C LEU A 255 -40.99 -4.63 41.47
N PRO A 256 -41.81 -3.57 41.64
CA PRO A 256 -42.93 -3.60 42.58
C PRO A 256 -43.93 -4.71 42.22
N ASP A 257 -44.51 -5.35 43.24
CA ASP A 257 -45.59 -6.34 43.15
C ASP A 257 -45.27 -7.57 42.26
N ARG A 258 -43.99 -7.88 42.08
CA ARG A 258 -43.51 -9.05 41.33
C ARG A 258 -42.42 -9.81 42.08
N ILE A 259 -42.43 -11.13 41.96
CA ILE A 259 -41.35 -11.99 42.46
C ILE A 259 -40.36 -12.27 41.31
N GLU A 260 -39.17 -11.72 41.42
CA GLU A 260 -38.10 -11.95 40.46
C GLU A 260 -37.33 -13.24 40.78
N THR A 261 -36.83 -13.92 39.75
CA THR A 261 -36.05 -15.16 39.92
C THR A 261 -34.57 -14.90 39.71
N LEU A 262 -33.77 -15.10 40.75
CA LEU A 262 -32.31 -15.10 40.68
C LEU A 262 -31.79 -16.53 40.46
N ALA A 263 -31.44 -16.85 39.22
CA ALA A 263 -30.87 -18.15 38.86
C ALA A 263 -29.35 -18.17 39.08
N ILE A 264 -28.88 -18.94 40.06
CA ILE A 264 -27.47 -19.16 40.38
C ILE A 264 -26.98 -20.46 39.73
N GLN A 265 -25.90 -20.39 38.96
CA GLN A 265 -25.24 -21.55 38.37
C GLN A 265 -23.73 -21.44 38.55
N LEU A 266 -23.21 -21.91 39.68
CA LEU A 266 -21.77 -21.91 39.91
C LEU A 266 -21.12 -23.11 39.22
N GLN A 267 -19.95 -22.88 38.61
CA GLN A 267 -19.22 -23.91 37.88
C GLN A 267 -18.03 -24.41 38.69
N LYS A 268 -17.78 -25.73 38.66
CA LYS A 268 -16.54 -26.30 39.20
C LYS A 268 -15.33 -25.77 38.40
N PRO A 269 -14.22 -25.40 39.06
CA PRO A 269 -13.03 -24.96 38.35
C PRO A 269 -12.45 -26.07 37.47
N ALA A 270 -11.83 -25.68 36.36
CA ALA A 270 -11.05 -26.59 35.53
C ALA A 270 -9.57 -26.58 35.94
N SER A 271 -8.86 -27.67 35.62
CA SER A 271 -7.41 -27.78 35.81
C SER A 271 -6.72 -28.18 34.51
N LEU A 272 -5.53 -27.64 34.29
CA LEU A 272 -4.74 -27.87 33.07
C LEU A 272 -3.30 -28.22 33.43
N ASN A 273 -2.84 -29.41 33.04
CA ASN A 273 -1.46 -29.84 33.15
C ASN A 273 -0.77 -29.70 31.79
N LEU A 274 0.23 -28.83 31.73
CA LEU A 274 1.04 -28.56 30.54
C LEU A 274 2.37 -29.31 30.64
N ARG A 275 2.60 -30.23 29.69
CA ARG A 275 3.85 -30.96 29.54
C ARG A 275 4.45 -30.65 28.18
N GLY A 276 5.76 -30.82 28.00
CA GLY A 276 6.34 -30.62 26.68
C GLY A 276 7.84 -30.43 26.61
N LYS A 277 8.33 -30.38 25.37
CA LYS A 277 9.72 -30.06 25.03
C LYS A 277 9.74 -28.87 24.06
N PRO A 278 10.72 -27.96 24.18
CA PRO A 278 11.80 -27.91 25.17
C PRO A 278 11.31 -27.44 26.55
N SER A 279 12.01 -27.84 27.61
CA SER A 279 11.73 -27.37 28.98
C SER A 279 11.89 -25.86 29.09
N ARG A 280 11.19 -25.23 30.04
CA ARG A 280 11.18 -23.77 30.27
C ARG A 280 10.69 -22.94 29.07
N ALA A 281 9.97 -23.53 28.11
CA ALA A 281 9.26 -22.74 27.10
C ALA A 281 8.18 -21.89 27.77
N LYS A 282 8.03 -20.63 27.34
CA LYS A 282 7.03 -19.71 27.88
C LYS A 282 5.67 -20.05 27.28
N VAL A 283 4.67 -20.26 28.12
CA VAL A 283 3.28 -20.49 27.70
C VAL A 283 2.42 -19.35 28.21
N SER A 284 1.68 -18.74 27.30
CA SER A 284 0.64 -17.77 27.63
C SER A 284 -0.73 -18.35 27.27
N LEU A 285 -1.69 -18.16 28.17
CA LEU A 285 -3.07 -18.56 28.00
C LEU A 285 -3.95 -17.31 28.01
N THR A 286 -4.84 -17.21 27.01
CA THR A 286 -5.90 -16.20 26.95
C THR A 286 -7.23 -16.91 27.05
N GLY A 287 -7.96 -16.67 28.14
CA GLY A 287 -9.24 -17.30 28.44
C GLY A 287 -10.46 -16.50 27.98
N PRO A 288 -11.66 -16.95 28.36
CA PRO A 288 -12.91 -16.23 28.14
C PRO A 288 -12.85 -14.81 28.72
N LYS A 289 -13.53 -13.84 28.08
CA LYS A 289 -13.54 -12.40 28.45
C LYS A 289 -12.15 -11.71 28.42
N GLY A 290 -11.20 -12.24 27.66
CA GLY A 290 -9.88 -11.62 27.48
C GLY A 290 -8.92 -11.78 28.66
N GLN A 291 -9.26 -12.63 29.64
CA GLN A 291 -8.42 -12.91 30.80
C GLN A 291 -7.05 -13.45 30.35
N LYS A 292 -5.98 -12.74 30.67
CA LYS A 292 -4.60 -13.19 30.43
C LYS A 292 -4.04 -13.77 31.72
N LEU A 293 -3.66 -15.05 31.69
CA LEU A 293 -2.96 -15.68 32.80
C LEU A 293 -1.47 -15.33 32.74
N LYS A 294 -0.83 -15.23 33.91
CA LYS A 294 0.62 -15.01 33.99
C LYS A 294 1.34 -16.11 33.20
N PRO A 295 2.34 -15.75 32.38
CA PRO A 295 3.04 -16.75 31.58
C PRO A 295 3.69 -17.81 32.48
N THR A 296 3.45 -19.08 32.18
CA THR A 296 4.07 -20.20 32.91
C THR A 296 5.12 -20.88 32.06
N GLY A 297 6.19 -21.37 32.67
CA GLY A 297 7.15 -22.27 32.01
C GLY A 297 6.59 -23.67 31.82
N LEU A 298 7.17 -24.46 30.92
CA LEU A 298 6.92 -25.91 30.84
C LEU A 298 7.91 -26.71 31.71
N PRO A 299 7.47 -27.74 32.45
CA PRO A 299 6.08 -28.13 32.68
C PRO A 299 5.38 -27.24 33.73
N SER A 300 4.05 -27.15 33.68
CA SER A 300 3.26 -26.42 34.70
C SER A 300 1.87 -27.03 34.90
N THR A 301 1.33 -26.91 36.11
CA THR A 301 -0.07 -27.27 36.40
C THR A 301 -0.82 -26.01 36.83
N LEU A 302 -1.89 -25.70 36.13
CA LEU A 302 -2.79 -24.58 36.39
C LEU A 302 -4.07 -25.12 37.02
N ARG A 303 -4.46 -24.54 38.14
CA ARG A 303 -5.68 -24.88 38.89
C ARG A 303 -6.60 -23.66 38.92
N ASN A 304 -7.86 -23.85 39.32
CA ASN A 304 -8.84 -22.78 39.50
C ASN A 304 -9.10 -21.97 38.22
N LEU A 305 -9.12 -22.64 37.07
CA LEU A 305 -9.41 -22.01 35.78
C LEU A 305 -10.92 -21.94 35.54
N VAL A 306 -11.39 -20.84 34.95
CA VAL A 306 -12.77 -20.71 34.47
C VAL A 306 -12.99 -21.67 33.31
N PRO A 307 -13.98 -22.56 33.32
CA PRO A 307 -14.26 -23.44 32.19
C PRO A 307 -14.54 -22.67 30.89
N GLY A 308 -14.19 -23.27 29.76
CA GLY A 308 -14.42 -22.72 28.43
C GLY A 308 -13.16 -22.67 27.55
N ARG A 309 -13.24 -21.85 26.50
CA ARG A 309 -12.26 -21.86 25.40
C ARG A 309 -11.05 -20.97 25.71
N TYR A 310 -9.86 -21.58 25.73
CA TYR A 310 -8.58 -20.91 25.91
C TYR A 310 -7.73 -20.94 24.65
N ARG A 311 -7.08 -19.81 24.34
CA ARG A 311 -5.99 -19.76 23.36
C ARG A 311 -4.66 -19.97 24.06
N LEU A 312 -4.03 -21.11 23.82
CA LEU A 312 -2.68 -21.42 24.27
C LEU A 312 -1.68 -20.95 23.21
N ARG A 313 -0.67 -20.17 23.64
CA ARG A 313 0.49 -19.81 22.81
C ARG A 313 1.76 -20.17 23.55
N ALA A 314 2.55 -21.07 22.98
CA ALA A 314 3.84 -21.49 23.50
C ALA A 314 4.99 -20.93 22.63
N SER A 315 6.03 -20.41 23.27
CA SER A 315 7.19 -19.84 22.60
C SER A 315 8.49 -20.05 23.38
N LYS A 316 9.60 -20.17 22.65
CA LYS A 316 10.96 -20.14 23.20
C LYS A 316 11.90 -19.56 22.14
N LYS A 317 12.89 -18.77 22.54
CA LYS A 317 13.89 -18.21 21.61
C LYS A 317 14.57 -19.35 20.83
N GLY A 318 14.68 -19.22 19.51
CA GLY A 318 15.23 -20.25 18.62
C GLY A 318 14.25 -21.34 18.17
N TYR A 319 13.00 -21.32 18.67
CA TYR A 319 11.96 -22.29 18.31
C TYR A 319 10.80 -21.62 17.58
N GLN A 320 10.12 -22.41 16.76
CA GLN A 320 8.85 -22.09 16.14
C GLN A 320 7.80 -21.91 17.25
N HIS A 321 7.03 -20.82 17.19
CA HIS A 321 5.93 -20.61 18.12
C HIS A 321 4.73 -21.48 17.74
N ARG A 322 3.98 -21.94 18.73
CA ARG A 322 2.80 -22.79 18.50
C ARG A 322 1.58 -22.19 19.20
N THR A 323 0.47 -22.16 18.47
CA THR A 323 -0.83 -21.73 19.00
C THR A 323 -1.82 -22.88 18.89
N LYS A 324 -2.58 -23.14 19.95
CA LYS A 324 -3.62 -24.17 19.99
C LYS A 324 -4.83 -23.66 20.78
N TRP A 325 -6.03 -24.02 20.34
CA TRP A 325 -7.25 -23.80 21.12
C TRP A 325 -7.50 -25.00 22.03
N LEU A 326 -7.84 -24.73 23.29
CA LEU A 326 -8.20 -25.71 24.30
C LEU A 326 -9.62 -25.40 24.78
N ASP A 327 -10.40 -26.42 25.08
CA ASP A 327 -11.73 -26.27 25.68
C ASP A 327 -11.74 -27.00 27.02
N LEU A 328 -11.64 -26.22 28.10
CA LEU A 328 -11.52 -26.75 29.46
C LEU A 328 -12.92 -27.00 30.04
N LYS A 329 -13.19 -28.25 30.44
CA LYS A 329 -14.48 -28.63 31.03
C LYS A 329 -14.50 -28.46 32.55
N PRO A 330 -15.66 -28.09 33.15
CA PRO A 330 -15.80 -27.95 34.60
C PRO A 330 -15.38 -29.21 35.36
N GLY A 331 -14.61 -29.07 36.44
CA GLY A 331 -14.22 -30.17 37.33
C GLY A 331 -13.24 -31.20 36.75
N ARG A 332 -12.73 -31.00 35.52
CA ARG A 332 -11.83 -31.96 34.85
C ARG A 332 -10.38 -31.47 34.85
N LEU A 333 -9.45 -32.39 35.08
CA LEU A 333 -8.03 -32.20 34.78
C LEU A 333 -7.77 -32.58 33.32
N GLN A 334 -7.33 -31.61 32.51
CA GLN A 334 -6.90 -31.84 31.14
C GLN A 334 -5.37 -31.84 31.06
N VAL A 335 -4.80 -32.78 30.31
CA VAL A 335 -3.36 -32.88 30.08
C VAL A 335 -3.06 -32.49 28.63
N GLU A 336 -2.20 -31.50 28.44
CA GLU A 336 -1.80 -31.02 27.13
C GLU A 336 -0.29 -31.13 26.93
N THR A 337 0.10 -31.82 25.86
CA THR A 337 1.51 -32.01 25.50
C THR A 337 1.91 -31.08 24.36
N ILE A 338 2.85 -30.17 24.64
CA ILE A 338 3.38 -29.18 23.71
C ILE A 338 4.75 -29.61 23.20
N ARG A 339 4.91 -29.64 21.87
CA ARG A 339 6.22 -29.76 21.22
C ARG A 339 6.46 -28.50 20.40
N LEU A 340 7.59 -27.84 20.65
CA LEU A 340 8.12 -26.77 19.82
C LEU A 340 9.32 -27.29 19.04
N TYR A 341 9.38 -26.94 17.76
CA TYR A 341 10.46 -27.34 16.86
C TYR A 341 11.44 -26.18 16.68
N PRO A 342 12.76 -26.40 16.70
CA PRO A 342 13.72 -25.35 16.38
C PRO A 342 13.53 -24.84 14.94
N TRP A 343 13.94 -23.61 14.66
CA TRP A 343 13.99 -23.11 13.27
C TRP A 343 15.07 -23.85 12.48
N ALA A 344 14.75 -24.24 11.24
CA ALA A 344 15.74 -24.72 10.28
C ALA A 344 16.56 -23.55 9.72
N LYS A 345 17.76 -23.86 9.22
CA LYS A 345 18.63 -22.91 8.52
C LYS A 345 19.00 -23.46 7.16
N LEU A 346 19.05 -22.59 6.17
CA LEU A 346 19.48 -22.93 4.81
C LEU A 346 20.58 -21.95 4.39
N SER A 347 21.68 -22.48 3.88
CA SER A 347 22.74 -21.68 3.27
C SER A 347 23.02 -22.24 1.89
N ILE A 348 23.03 -21.35 0.91
CA ILE A 348 23.27 -21.71 -0.48
C ILE A 348 24.48 -20.92 -0.91
N ASP A 349 25.55 -21.64 -1.19
CA ASP A 349 26.80 -21.12 -1.72
C ASP A 349 26.93 -21.59 -3.16
N GLY A 350 27.69 -20.87 -3.97
CA GLY A 350 27.81 -21.26 -5.36
C GLY A 350 28.50 -20.26 -6.24
N THR A 351 28.63 -20.66 -7.49
CA THR A 351 29.21 -19.86 -8.57
C THR A 351 28.29 -19.92 -9.79
N PRO A 352 28.27 -18.85 -10.61
CA PRO A 352 29.10 -17.64 -10.50
C PRO A 352 28.53 -16.55 -9.54
N PRO A 353 29.36 -15.64 -8.99
CA PRO A 353 28.94 -14.63 -7.99
C PRO A 353 27.86 -13.67 -8.53
N GLY A 354 26.76 -13.48 -7.81
CA GLY A 354 25.64 -12.65 -8.28
C GLY A 354 24.50 -13.41 -8.98
N ALA A 355 24.57 -14.75 -9.03
CA ALA A 355 23.41 -15.55 -9.43
C ALA A 355 22.25 -15.35 -8.43
N MET A 356 21.04 -15.22 -8.96
CA MET A 356 19.82 -15.01 -8.20
C MET A 356 19.32 -16.34 -7.63
N VAL A 357 19.03 -16.36 -6.34
CA VAL A 357 18.49 -17.49 -5.60
C VAL A 357 17.06 -17.17 -5.18
N LYS A 358 16.11 -17.98 -5.64
CA LYS A 358 14.71 -17.94 -5.23
C LYS A 358 14.40 -19.18 -4.40
N VAL A 359 13.91 -18.96 -3.18
CA VAL A 359 13.48 -20.03 -2.28
C VAL A 359 12.01 -19.86 -1.98
N PHE A 360 11.23 -20.85 -2.39
CA PHE A 360 9.77 -20.84 -2.30
C PHE A 360 9.25 -22.08 -1.57
N SER A 361 8.24 -21.92 -0.74
CA SER A 361 7.47 -23.02 -0.19
C SER A 361 6.01 -22.59 -0.03
N PRO A 362 5.09 -23.09 -0.88
CA PRO A 362 3.67 -22.72 -0.80
C PRO A 362 3.07 -23.13 0.54
N ARG A 363 3.39 -24.34 1.03
CA ARG A 363 2.87 -24.88 2.30
C ARG A 363 3.32 -24.07 3.51
N ALA A 364 4.53 -23.52 3.47
CA ALA A 364 5.05 -22.68 4.54
C ALA A 364 4.70 -21.19 4.36
N GLY A 365 4.07 -20.80 3.24
CA GLY A 365 3.82 -19.40 2.87
C GLY A 365 5.12 -18.59 2.79
N PHE A 366 6.21 -19.22 2.33
CA PHE A 366 7.54 -18.61 2.33
C PHE A 366 7.99 -18.32 0.91
N HIS A 367 8.39 -17.08 0.64
CA HIS A 367 9.02 -16.66 -0.61
C HIS A 367 10.09 -15.62 -0.30
N ARG A 368 11.35 -15.92 -0.60
CA ARG A 368 12.44 -14.96 -0.51
C ARG A 368 13.41 -15.15 -1.67
N GLU A 369 13.89 -14.03 -2.19
CA GLU A 369 14.89 -13.96 -3.25
C GLU A 369 16.16 -13.25 -2.74
N GLY A 370 17.28 -13.42 -3.44
CA GLY A 370 18.54 -12.72 -3.16
C GLY A 370 19.71 -13.33 -3.92
N GLY A 371 20.88 -12.69 -3.90
CA GLY A 371 22.08 -13.21 -4.57
C GLY A 371 22.79 -14.33 -3.81
N LEU A 372 23.64 -15.08 -4.51
CA LEU A 372 24.67 -15.91 -3.88
C LEU A 372 25.76 -15.02 -3.24
N PRO A 373 26.27 -15.34 -2.03
CA PRO A 373 25.82 -16.43 -1.17
C PRO A 373 24.50 -16.12 -0.46
N TRP A 374 23.55 -17.05 -0.50
CA TRP A 374 22.23 -16.86 0.10
C TRP A 374 22.16 -17.50 1.49
N ARG A 375 21.50 -16.80 2.43
CA ARG A 375 21.37 -17.23 3.84
C ARG A 375 19.93 -17.07 4.34
N GLY A 376 19.28 -18.20 4.60
CA GLY A 376 17.94 -18.27 5.18
C GLY A 376 17.99 -18.59 6.68
N LYS A 377 17.38 -17.74 7.50
CA LYS A 377 17.13 -17.97 8.93
C LYS A 377 15.62 -18.01 9.19
N GLY A 378 15.19 -18.69 10.25
CA GLY A 378 13.77 -18.73 10.64
C GLY A 378 12.90 -19.57 9.71
N LEU A 379 13.46 -20.60 9.07
CA LEU A 379 12.73 -21.47 8.16
C LEU A 379 12.00 -22.57 8.95
N ARG A 380 10.76 -22.88 8.56
CA ARG A 380 10.04 -24.03 9.12
C ARG A 380 10.61 -25.32 8.51
N ASP A 381 10.38 -26.43 9.19
CA ASP A 381 10.57 -27.73 8.58
C ASP A 381 9.56 -27.95 7.45
N GLY A 382 9.99 -28.66 6.42
CA GLY A 382 9.18 -28.90 5.22
C GLY A 382 9.98 -28.76 3.93
N THR A 383 9.26 -28.80 2.83
CA THR A 383 9.82 -28.81 1.48
C THR A 383 9.86 -27.41 0.90
N TYR A 384 11.02 -27.05 0.35
CA TYR A 384 11.29 -25.79 -0.31
C TYR A 384 11.76 -26.07 -1.74
N ASP A 385 11.20 -25.34 -2.70
CA ASP A 385 11.69 -25.31 -4.07
C ASP A 385 12.73 -24.19 -4.18
N LEU A 386 13.94 -24.59 -4.53
CA LEU A 386 15.09 -23.73 -4.77
C LEU A 386 15.27 -23.56 -6.28
N THR A 387 15.35 -22.33 -6.74
CA THR A 387 15.77 -21.99 -8.09
C THR A 387 16.99 -21.07 -8.00
N VAL A 388 18.08 -21.44 -8.65
CA VAL A 388 19.27 -20.59 -8.81
C VAL A 388 19.44 -20.29 -10.28
N SER A 389 19.42 -19.02 -10.64
CA SER A 389 19.40 -18.57 -12.03
C SER A 389 20.36 -17.41 -12.22
N ARG A 390 21.05 -17.42 -13.36
CA ARG A 390 21.82 -16.30 -13.87
C ARG A 390 21.76 -16.32 -15.40
N LEU A 391 21.72 -15.16 -16.03
CA LEU A 391 21.80 -15.08 -17.49
C LEU A 391 23.12 -15.68 -17.99
N GLY A 392 23.07 -16.44 -19.08
CA GLY A 392 24.20 -17.20 -19.63
C GLY A 392 24.40 -18.58 -19.00
N TYR A 393 23.65 -18.94 -17.96
CA TYR A 393 23.80 -20.19 -17.23
C TYR A 393 22.51 -21.00 -17.21
N ARG A 394 22.60 -22.33 -17.23
CA ARG A 394 21.45 -23.22 -17.03
C ARG A 394 20.86 -22.98 -15.65
N THR A 395 19.57 -22.70 -15.59
CA THR A 395 18.88 -22.50 -14.32
C THR A 395 18.85 -23.80 -13.53
N HIS A 396 19.44 -23.80 -12.34
CA HIS A 396 19.41 -24.94 -11.44
C HIS A 396 18.13 -24.92 -10.62
N ARG A 397 17.33 -25.98 -10.70
CA ARG A 397 16.14 -26.18 -9.87
C ARG A 397 16.33 -27.39 -9.00
N GLN A 398 16.07 -27.24 -7.70
CA GLN A 398 16.21 -28.31 -6.75
C GLN A 398 15.15 -28.21 -5.67
N ARG A 399 14.60 -29.36 -5.27
CA ARG A 399 13.74 -29.45 -4.11
C ARG A 399 14.57 -29.80 -2.87
N VAL A 400 14.37 -29.06 -1.79
CA VAL A 400 15.14 -29.17 -0.55
C VAL A 400 14.18 -29.43 0.60
N VAL A 401 14.41 -30.54 1.31
CA VAL A 401 13.70 -30.83 2.56
C VAL A 401 14.50 -30.27 3.71
N LEU A 402 13.90 -29.35 4.47
CA LEU A 402 14.46 -28.81 5.70
C LEU A 402 13.89 -29.55 6.90
N VAL A 403 14.78 -29.94 7.81
CA VAL A 403 14.43 -30.57 9.08
C VAL A 403 14.65 -29.57 10.22
N ALA A 404 13.74 -29.56 11.19
CA ALA A 404 13.79 -28.64 12.32
C ALA A 404 15.14 -28.74 13.07
N GLY A 405 15.78 -27.59 13.28
CA GLY A 405 17.08 -27.50 13.97
C GLY A 405 18.30 -27.87 13.15
N VAL A 406 18.13 -28.37 11.93
CA VAL A 406 19.23 -28.70 11.03
C VAL A 406 19.65 -27.48 10.21
N HIS A 407 20.96 -27.30 10.05
CA HIS A 407 21.52 -26.35 9.10
C HIS A 407 21.86 -27.06 7.80
N ARG A 408 21.01 -26.90 6.79
CA ARG A 408 21.26 -27.43 5.45
C ARG A 408 22.17 -26.46 4.69
N LYS A 409 23.30 -26.96 4.20
CA LYS A 409 24.19 -26.24 3.29
C LYS A 409 24.08 -26.87 1.90
N ILE A 410 23.92 -26.05 0.88
CA ILE A 410 23.84 -26.47 -0.52
C ILE A 410 24.89 -25.69 -1.30
N LYS A 411 25.68 -26.41 -2.10
CA LYS A 411 26.61 -25.79 -3.04
C LYS A 411 26.03 -25.96 -4.43
N VAL A 412 25.82 -24.86 -5.14
CA VAL A 412 25.28 -24.85 -6.51
C VAL A 412 26.36 -24.30 -7.44
N HIS A 413 26.76 -25.09 -8.42
CA HIS A 413 27.55 -24.61 -9.54
C HIS A 413 26.61 -24.54 -10.72
N LEU A 414 26.34 -23.34 -11.22
CA LEU A 414 25.60 -23.23 -12.47
C LEU A 414 26.54 -23.58 -13.61
N GLU A 415 26.15 -24.53 -14.44
CA GLU A 415 26.80 -24.75 -15.72
C GLU A 415 26.38 -23.64 -16.68
N PRO A 416 27.31 -23.15 -17.51
CA PRO A 416 26.95 -22.38 -18.68
C PRO A 416 25.79 -23.00 -19.46
N GLY A 417 24.89 -22.16 -19.96
CA GLY A 417 23.88 -22.56 -20.93
C GLY A 417 24.54 -23.19 -22.16
N GLU A 418 23.83 -24.06 -22.88
CA GLU A 418 24.25 -24.43 -24.25
C GLU A 418 24.38 -23.18 -25.15
N ASP A 419 23.74 -22.08 -24.76
CA ASP A 419 23.87 -20.73 -25.33
C ASP A 419 25.20 -20.04 -25.02
N GLU A 420 26.10 -20.54 -24.17
CA GLU A 420 27.42 -19.92 -23.97
C GLU A 420 28.37 -20.19 -25.16
N LYS A 421 28.07 -21.20 -26.00
CA LYS A 421 28.72 -21.36 -27.31
C LYS A 421 28.12 -20.46 -28.41
N ARG A 422 27.03 -19.76 -28.11
CA ARG A 422 26.41 -18.71 -28.95
C ARG A 422 26.03 -17.54 -28.04
N GLY A 423 27.02 -16.77 -27.61
CA GLY A 423 26.73 -15.44 -27.10
C GLY A 423 25.87 -14.71 -28.15
N PHE A 424 24.59 -14.47 -27.87
CA PHE A 424 23.75 -13.60 -28.70
C PHE A 424 24.13 -12.14 -28.44
N SER A 425 25.41 -11.81 -28.54
CA SER A 425 25.83 -10.48 -28.95
C SER A 425 25.58 -10.43 -30.45
N LEU A 426 24.43 -9.90 -30.84
CA LEU A 426 24.23 -9.48 -32.22
C LEU A 426 25.26 -8.37 -32.47
N HIS A 427 26.26 -8.67 -33.27
CA HIS A 427 27.25 -7.70 -33.71
C HIS A 427 26.82 -7.15 -35.06
N SER A 428 26.66 -5.84 -35.14
CA SER A 428 26.50 -5.15 -36.41
C SER A 428 27.81 -5.19 -37.21
N ARG A 429 27.75 -4.91 -38.52
CA ARG A 429 28.97 -4.82 -39.34
C ARG A 429 29.87 -3.65 -38.95
N TRP A 430 29.33 -2.66 -38.25
CA TRP A 430 30.00 -1.48 -37.71
C TRP A 430 30.39 -1.64 -36.23
N GLY A 431 30.50 -2.88 -35.74
CA GLY A 431 31.04 -3.17 -34.41
C GLY A 431 30.13 -2.81 -33.23
N TYR A 432 28.82 -2.66 -33.45
CA TYR A 432 27.86 -2.40 -32.39
C TYR A 432 27.33 -3.70 -31.80
N SER A 433 27.44 -3.85 -30.48
CA SER A 433 26.99 -5.04 -29.77
C SER A 433 25.59 -4.82 -29.20
N MET A 434 24.67 -5.76 -29.43
CA MET A 434 23.32 -5.70 -28.89
C MET A 434 22.96 -6.94 -28.06
N VAL A 435 22.11 -6.74 -27.06
CA VAL A 435 21.57 -7.78 -26.18
C VAL A 435 20.16 -8.15 -26.63
N ALA A 436 19.90 -9.44 -26.87
CA ALA A 436 18.59 -9.95 -27.23
C ALA A 436 17.65 -10.09 -26.01
N ILE A 437 16.45 -9.55 -26.14
CA ILE A 437 15.41 -9.47 -25.10
C ILE A 437 14.18 -10.27 -25.57
N GLN A 438 13.66 -11.11 -24.67
CA GLN A 438 12.50 -11.95 -24.95
C GLN A 438 11.18 -11.24 -24.57
N PRO A 439 10.06 -11.60 -25.20
CA PRO A 439 8.74 -11.11 -24.84
C PRO A 439 8.43 -11.36 -23.36
N GLY A 440 7.70 -10.44 -22.75
CA GLY A 440 7.35 -10.54 -21.34
C GLY A 440 6.40 -9.47 -20.87
N ARG A 441 5.80 -9.74 -19.71
CA ARG A 441 4.96 -8.78 -18.98
C ARG A 441 5.73 -8.31 -17.77
N VAL A 442 5.92 -6.99 -17.64
CA VAL A 442 6.78 -6.40 -16.60
C VAL A 442 6.18 -5.13 -16.02
N TRP A 443 6.57 -4.83 -14.79
CA TRP A 443 6.25 -3.57 -14.12
C TRP A 443 7.32 -2.53 -14.44
N ILE A 444 6.90 -1.36 -14.91
CA ILE A 444 7.73 -0.17 -15.10
C ILE A 444 7.20 0.99 -14.26
N GLY A 445 7.98 2.07 -14.14
CA GLY A 445 7.74 3.20 -13.25
C GLY A 445 8.15 2.96 -11.79
N SER A 446 7.91 3.97 -10.97
CA SER A 446 8.27 4.03 -9.55
C SER A 446 7.05 3.77 -8.63
N PRO A 447 7.22 2.98 -7.56
CA PRO A 447 6.15 2.76 -6.59
C PRO A 447 5.81 4.05 -5.84
N GLU A 448 4.59 4.16 -5.31
CA GLU A 448 4.17 5.37 -4.58
C GLU A 448 5.00 5.68 -3.34
N SER A 449 5.66 4.66 -2.79
CA SER A 449 6.54 4.75 -1.63
C SER A 449 7.93 5.31 -1.94
N ASP A 450 8.33 5.45 -3.21
CA ASP A 450 9.63 6.06 -3.56
C ASP A 450 9.57 7.57 -3.30
N PHE A 451 10.34 8.03 -2.32
CA PHE A 451 10.27 9.41 -1.83
C PHE A 451 10.85 10.43 -2.82
N ASP A 452 11.70 9.99 -3.74
CA ASP A 452 12.29 10.85 -4.77
C ASP A 452 11.50 10.82 -6.09
N ARG A 453 10.40 10.06 -6.17
CA ARG A 453 9.64 9.95 -7.43
C ARG A 453 9.06 11.29 -7.85
N ASP A 454 9.09 11.55 -9.15
CA ASP A 454 8.31 12.60 -9.77
C ASP A 454 6.89 12.08 -10.12
N THR A 455 5.96 12.99 -10.37
CA THR A 455 4.51 12.66 -10.48
C THR A 455 4.14 11.87 -11.73
N ASP A 456 5.01 11.89 -12.73
CA ASP A 456 4.87 11.27 -14.05
C ASP A 456 5.55 9.89 -14.13
N GLU A 457 6.16 9.43 -13.04
CA GLU A 457 6.85 8.13 -12.94
C GLU A 457 5.93 7.04 -12.34
N GLY A 458 4.61 7.12 -12.50
CA GLY A 458 3.67 6.20 -11.85
C GLY A 458 3.87 4.73 -12.27
N ARG A 459 4.00 3.82 -11.29
CA ARG A 459 4.15 2.38 -11.54
C ARG A 459 2.93 1.81 -12.26
N HIS A 460 3.17 1.13 -13.38
CA HIS A 460 2.15 0.46 -14.18
C HIS A 460 2.78 -0.75 -14.91
N GLU A 461 1.95 -1.52 -15.59
CA GLU A 461 2.37 -2.78 -16.20
C GLU A 461 2.31 -2.70 -17.72
N VAL A 462 3.35 -3.23 -18.36
CA VAL A 462 3.47 -3.26 -19.82
C VAL A 462 3.71 -4.69 -20.30
N VAL A 463 3.23 -4.98 -21.50
CA VAL A 463 3.48 -6.24 -22.21
C VAL A 463 4.37 -5.93 -23.41
N ILE A 464 5.61 -6.42 -23.38
CA ILE A 464 6.47 -6.45 -24.56
C ILE A 464 6.18 -7.76 -25.28
N SER A 465 5.54 -7.69 -26.45
CA SER A 465 5.02 -8.89 -27.11
C SER A 465 5.97 -9.51 -28.14
N ARG A 466 7.04 -8.80 -28.49
CA ARG A 466 8.02 -9.17 -29.51
C ARG A 466 9.41 -9.29 -28.91
N SER A 467 10.20 -10.21 -29.48
CA SER A 467 11.64 -10.25 -29.21
C SER A 467 12.28 -9.05 -29.90
N PHE A 468 13.21 -8.39 -29.21
CA PHE A 468 13.97 -7.28 -29.77
C PHE A 468 15.39 -7.33 -29.22
N ALA A 469 16.33 -6.67 -29.88
CA ALA A 469 17.66 -6.44 -29.38
C ALA A 469 17.82 -4.97 -29.02
N MET A 470 18.64 -4.67 -27.99
CA MET A 470 19.01 -3.31 -27.63
C MET A 470 20.53 -3.20 -27.48
N GLY A 471 21.11 -2.09 -27.90
CA GLY A 471 22.53 -1.80 -27.76
C GLY A 471 23.02 -2.03 -26.32
N ALA A 472 24.10 -2.79 -26.19
CA ALA A 472 24.75 -3.05 -24.91
C ALA A 472 25.33 -1.75 -24.32
N THR A 473 25.68 -0.78 -25.16
CA THR A 473 26.19 0.54 -24.79
C THR A 473 25.43 1.64 -25.53
N GLU A 474 25.64 2.89 -25.11
CA GLU A 474 25.36 4.06 -25.93
C GLU A 474 26.14 3.97 -27.26
N VAL A 475 25.67 4.64 -28.32
CA VAL A 475 26.42 4.76 -29.58
C VAL A 475 27.66 5.60 -29.32
N THR A 476 28.84 5.08 -29.69
CA THR A 476 30.10 5.78 -29.47
C THR A 476 30.38 6.82 -30.56
N GLN A 477 31.28 7.76 -30.27
CA GLN A 477 31.71 8.76 -31.24
C GLN A 477 32.33 8.15 -32.49
N ALA A 478 33.18 7.13 -32.36
CA ALA A 478 33.79 6.46 -33.51
C ALA A 478 32.74 5.80 -34.42
N GLN A 479 31.75 5.12 -33.82
CA GLN A 479 30.65 4.52 -34.57
C GLN A 479 29.77 5.57 -35.25
N TYR A 480 29.51 6.69 -34.57
CA TYR A 480 28.75 7.78 -35.16
C TYR A 480 29.48 8.40 -36.35
N GLU A 481 30.77 8.68 -36.19
CA GLU A 481 31.64 9.27 -37.20
C GLU A 481 31.81 8.37 -38.43
N GLU A 482 31.93 7.06 -38.24
CA GLU A 482 32.03 6.07 -39.32
C GLU A 482 30.80 6.07 -40.25
N LEU A 483 29.60 6.29 -39.72
CA LEU A 483 28.36 6.23 -40.52
C LEU A 483 27.88 7.59 -41.02
N MET A 484 28.22 8.67 -40.31
CA MET A 484 27.68 10.01 -40.55
C MET A 484 28.72 11.00 -41.10
N ASP A 485 29.99 10.58 -41.22
CA ASP A 485 31.11 11.39 -41.70
C ASP A 485 31.33 12.68 -40.88
N GLN A 486 30.89 12.69 -39.62
CA GLN A 486 31.04 13.82 -38.71
C GLN A 486 30.98 13.40 -37.24
N ASN A 487 31.59 14.19 -36.36
CA ASN A 487 31.55 13.99 -34.91
C ASN A 487 31.14 15.30 -34.20
N PRO A 488 29.85 15.46 -33.84
CA PRO A 488 29.35 16.72 -33.26
C PRO A 488 29.67 16.88 -31.76
N SER A 489 30.23 15.86 -31.11
CA SER A 489 30.38 15.79 -29.66
C SER A 489 31.31 16.87 -29.10
N SER A 490 30.95 17.42 -27.93
CA SER A 490 31.75 18.38 -27.18
C SER A 490 32.97 17.73 -26.51
N PHE A 491 32.80 16.56 -25.89
CA PHE A 491 33.84 15.84 -25.16
C PHE A 491 34.47 14.76 -26.03
N LYS A 492 35.66 15.02 -26.58
CA LYS A 492 36.24 14.13 -27.60
C LYS A 492 36.79 12.83 -27.02
N GLY A 493 36.46 11.72 -27.69
CA GLY A 493 37.08 10.41 -27.45
C GLY A 493 36.35 9.30 -28.20
N ALA A 494 37.09 8.51 -28.99
CA ALA A 494 36.51 7.49 -29.87
C ALA A 494 35.51 6.53 -29.19
N LYS A 495 35.79 6.13 -27.93
CA LYS A 495 34.95 5.22 -27.14
C LYS A 495 33.96 5.92 -26.22
N ARG A 496 33.93 7.26 -26.19
CA ARG A 496 32.92 8.03 -25.43
C ARG A 496 31.59 8.00 -26.20
N PRO A 497 30.44 8.14 -25.51
CA PRO A 497 29.16 8.24 -26.19
C PRO A 497 29.16 9.47 -27.10
N VAL A 498 28.46 9.36 -28.24
CA VAL A 498 28.14 10.53 -29.05
C VAL A 498 27.11 11.38 -28.30
N GLU A 499 27.42 12.66 -28.15
CA GLU A 499 26.52 13.70 -27.67
C GLU A 499 26.49 14.89 -28.64
N GLN A 500 25.70 15.93 -28.33
CA GLN A 500 25.33 17.02 -29.25
C GLN A 500 24.55 16.57 -30.49
N VAL A 501 23.78 15.48 -30.33
CA VAL A 501 22.87 14.96 -31.35
C VAL A 501 21.42 15.23 -30.94
N ASN A 502 20.62 15.72 -31.88
CA ASN A 502 19.19 15.88 -31.66
C ASN A 502 18.44 14.58 -31.98
N TRP A 503 17.15 14.53 -31.69
CA TRP A 503 16.35 13.32 -31.87
C TRP A 503 16.30 12.87 -33.34
N PHE A 504 16.25 13.81 -34.29
CA PHE A 504 16.24 13.51 -35.73
C PHE A 504 17.60 13.00 -36.24
N ASP A 505 18.71 13.45 -35.66
CA ASP A 505 20.05 12.92 -35.95
C ASP A 505 20.13 11.43 -35.59
N ALA A 506 19.58 11.05 -34.43
CA ALA A 506 19.53 9.67 -33.99
C ALA A 506 18.67 8.79 -34.92
N LEU A 507 17.55 9.31 -35.46
CA LEU A 507 16.75 8.58 -36.45
C LEU A 507 17.51 8.37 -37.77
N ARG A 508 18.20 9.41 -38.26
CA ARG A 508 19.03 9.32 -39.47
C ARG A 508 20.15 8.30 -39.29
N PHE A 509 20.83 8.33 -38.15
CA PHE A 509 21.84 7.34 -37.82
C PHE A 509 21.26 5.92 -37.81
N ALA A 510 20.10 5.71 -37.20
CA ALA A 510 19.44 4.40 -37.16
C ALA A 510 19.10 3.88 -38.57
N ASN A 511 18.60 4.74 -39.46
CA ASN A 511 18.37 4.40 -40.86
C ASN A 511 19.67 4.02 -41.56
N ARG A 512 20.74 4.82 -41.40
CA ARG A 512 22.04 4.56 -42.02
C ARG A 512 22.67 3.25 -41.53
N ALA A 513 22.56 2.97 -40.23
CA ALA A 513 22.98 1.71 -39.64
C ALA A 513 22.19 0.51 -40.19
N SER A 514 20.89 0.72 -40.48
CA SER A 514 20.05 -0.30 -41.11
C SER A 514 20.55 -0.61 -42.52
N GLU A 515 20.78 0.41 -43.34
CA GLU A 515 21.29 0.26 -44.70
C GLU A 515 22.63 -0.48 -44.76
N LEU A 516 23.55 -0.14 -43.84
CA LEU A 516 24.88 -0.75 -43.78
C LEU A 516 24.82 -2.26 -43.50
N ASP A 517 23.89 -2.68 -42.65
CA ASP A 517 23.64 -4.09 -42.36
C ASP A 517 22.68 -4.77 -43.36
N GLY A 518 22.23 -4.06 -44.40
CA GLY A 518 21.30 -4.57 -45.41
C GLY A 518 19.87 -4.76 -44.88
N LEU A 519 19.50 -4.02 -43.84
CA LEU A 519 18.18 -4.01 -43.24
C LEU A 519 17.34 -2.84 -43.80
N GLU A 520 16.02 -2.99 -43.76
CA GLU A 520 15.11 -1.93 -44.15
C GLU A 520 15.14 -0.77 -43.13
N PRO A 521 15.32 0.49 -43.57
CA PRO A 521 15.22 1.65 -42.70
C PRO A 521 13.83 1.77 -42.04
N CYS A 522 13.79 2.01 -40.73
CA CYS A 522 12.52 2.09 -40.02
C CYS A 522 11.77 3.40 -40.24
N TYR A 523 12.50 4.50 -40.44
CA TYR A 523 11.90 5.82 -40.54
C TYR A 523 11.89 6.30 -41.98
N ARG A 524 10.82 6.98 -42.39
CA ARG A 524 10.78 7.75 -43.63
C ARG A 524 10.77 9.22 -43.27
N MET A 525 11.73 9.97 -43.81
CA MET A 525 11.92 11.39 -43.60
C MET A 525 12.03 12.07 -44.96
N ASP A 526 10.94 12.65 -45.43
CA ASP A 526 10.85 13.33 -46.73
C ASP A 526 10.06 14.64 -46.60
N GLU A 527 9.76 15.29 -47.72
CA GLU A 527 8.98 16.54 -47.77
C GLU A 527 7.58 16.41 -47.15
N ARG A 528 7.03 15.20 -47.07
CA ARG A 528 5.74 14.90 -46.43
C ARG A 528 5.87 14.77 -44.91
N GLY A 529 7.10 14.80 -44.37
CA GLY A 529 7.41 14.76 -42.95
C GLY A 529 8.03 13.44 -42.50
N LEU A 530 8.00 13.22 -41.19
CA LEU A 530 8.51 12.01 -40.54
C LEU A 530 7.38 10.98 -40.35
N SER A 531 7.61 9.74 -40.78
CA SER A 531 6.73 8.60 -40.47
C SER A 531 7.52 7.36 -40.06
N TRP A 532 6.85 6.46 -39.33
CA TRP A 532 7.38 5.16 -38.91
C TRP A 532 6.46 4.04 -39.43
N PRO A 533 6.53 3.70 -40.73
CA PRO A 533 5.44 2.99 -41.41
C PRO A 533 5.14 1.60 -40.85
N LYS A 534 6.19 0.84 -40.50
CA LYS A 534 6.08 -0.51 -39.93
C LYS A 534 6.03 -0.54 -38.41
N GLY A 535 6.14 0.63 -37.76
CA GLY A 535 6.20 0.71 -36.31
C GLY A 535 7.22 -0.28 -35.72
N LEU A 536 6.82 -0.92 -34.64
CA LEU A 536 7.62 -1.92 -33.95
C LEU A 536 7.83 -3.23 -34.73
N ASP A 537 7.18 -3.43 -35.87
CA ASP A 537 7.41 -4.58 -36.74
C ASP A 537 8.55 -4.33 -37.74
N CYS A 538 9.16 -3.14 -37.72
CA CYS A 538 10.39 -2.87 -38.46
C CYS A 538 11.59 -3.64 -37.87
N GLU A 539 12.35 -4.30 -38.75
CA GLU A 539 13.55 -5.07 -38.42
C GLU A 539 14.86 -4.29 -38.58
N GLY A 540 14.80 -3.05 -39.07
CA GLY A 540 15.95 -2.15 -39.02
C GLY A 540 16.27 -1.70 -37.60
N TYR A 541 17.35 -0.94 -37.49
CA TYR A 541 17.65 -0.20 -36.28
C TYR A 541 16.69 0.98 -36.11
N ARG A 542 16.37 1.26 -34.85
CA ARG A 542 15.48 2.33 -34.43
C ARG A 542 15.85 2.80 -33.03
N LEU A 543 15.30 3.93 -32.60
CA LEU A 543 15.30 4.24 -31.17
C LEU A 543 14.44 3.19 -30.42
N PRO A 544 14.81 2.82 -29.19
CA PRO A 544 13.94 2.03 -28.34
C PRO A 544 12.66 2.79 -28.02
N THR A 545 11.57 2.08 -27.75
CA THR A 545 10.48 2.71 -26.99
C THR A 545 10.94 2.94 -25.56
N GLU A 546 10.28 3.86 -24.88
CA GLU A 546 10.57 4.12 -23.49
C GLU A 546 10.32 2.89 -22.60
N ALA A 547 9.27 2.13 -22.90
CA ALA A 547 9.00 0.89 -22.19
C ALA A 547 10.11 -0.14 -22.44
N GLU A 548 10.54 -0.34 -23.69
CA GLU A 548 11.66 -1.21 -24.02
C GLU A 548 12.94 -0.78 -23.28
N TRP A 549 13.22 0.52 -23.26
CA TRP A 549 14.36 1.09 -22.55
C TRP A 549 14.31 0.77 -21.06
N GLU A 550 13.17 1.00 -20.40
CA GLU A 550 13.06 0.74 -18.96
C GLU A 550 13.08 -0.76 -18.63
N VAL A 551 12.49 -1.61 -19.48
CA VAL A 551 12.57 -3.07 -19.35
C VAL A 551 14.03 -3.52 -19.32
N VAL A 552 14.84 -3.01 -20.26
CA VAL A 552 16.27 -3.31 -20.35
C VAL A 552 17.04 -2.72 -19.18
N ALA A 553 16.77 -1.48 -18.78
CA ALA A 553 17.40 -0.85 -17.65
C ALA A 553 17.13 -1.60 -16.33
N ARG A 554 15.94 -2.19 -16.18
CA ARG A 554 15.60 -3.03 -15.01
C ARG A 554 16.25 -4.40 -15.08
N ALA A 555 16.37 -5.00 -16.26
CA ALA A 555 16.94 -6.34 -16.46
C ALA A 555 16.38 -7.41 -15.50
N GLY A 556 15.07 -7.33 -15.21
CA GLY A 556 14.38 -8.22 -14.26
C GLY A 556 14.66 -7.96 -12.78
N GLN A 557 15.34 -6.86 -12.44
CA GLN A 557 15.68 -6.43 -11.08
C GLN A 557 14.80 -5.23 -10.66
N SER A 558 14.73 -5.00 -9.35
CA SER A 558 14.01 -3.88 -8.73
C SER A 558 14.94 -2.82 -8.14
N ASN A 559 16.20 -2.81 -8.58
CA ASN A 559 17.21 -1.88 -8.10
C ASN A 559 16.87 -0.43 -8.47
N ARG A 560 17.37 0.52 -7.69
CA ARG A 560 17.20 1.96 -7.93
C ARG A 560 17.89 2.43 -9.22
N TYR A 561 19.08 1.90 -9.49
CA TYR A 561 19.89 2.15 -10.68
C TYR A 561 20.01 0.85 -11.50
N SER A 562 20.38 0.96 -12.77
CA SER A 562 20.50 -0.22 -13.61
C SER A 562 21.67 -1.09 -13.13
N GLY A 563 21.37 -2.26 -12.57
CA GLY A 563 22.37 -3.21 -12.06
C GLY A 563 22.73 -3.10 -10.57
N SER A 564 22.46 -1.98 -9.89
CA SER A 564 22.80 -1.79 -8.46
C SER A 564 21.87 -0.79 -7.74
N ASP A 565 21.78 -0.87 -6.42
CA ASP A 565 21.18 0.17 -5.58
C ASP A 565 22.17 1.29 -5.23
N ARG A 566 23.46 1.11 -5.55
CA ARG A 566 24.52 2.10 -5.36
C ARG A 566 24.88 2.72 -6.71
N VAL A 567 24.72 4.03 -6.83
CA VAL A 567 24.93 4.77 -8.08
C VAL A 567 26.37 4.67 -8.57
N GLU A 568 27.35 4.63 -7.66
CA GLU A 568 28.78 4.69 -8.00
C GLU A 568 29.27 3.45 -8.74
N ASP A 569 28.61 2.31 -8.54
CA ASP A 569 28.96 1.02 -9.15
C ASP A 569 28.60 0.98 -10.63
N VAL A 570 27.56 1.72 -11.03
CA VAL A 570 26.88 1.54 -12.33
C VAL A 570 26.77 2.81 -13.16
N ALA A 571 27.04 3.99 -12.60
CA ALA A 571 26.81 5.26 -13.29
C ALA A 571 27.98 6.24 -13.22
N TRP A 572 28.13 7.01 -14.31
CA TRP A 572 28.86 8.28 -14.35
C TRP A 572 27.87 9.42 -14.14
N PHE A 573 27.98 10.15 -13.04
CA PHE A 573 27.07 11.22 -12.62
C PHE A 573 27.86 12.36 -11.99
N ASP A 574 27.21 13.46 -11.59
CA ASP A 574 27.90 14.68 -11.14
C ASP A 574 28.95 14.44 -10.03
N GLY A 575 28.69 13.48 -9.14
CA GLY A 575 29.56 13.15 -8.01
C GLY A 575 30.81 12.35 -8.37
N ASN A 576 30.92 11.78 -9.58
CA ASN A 576 32.08 10.95 -9.96
C ASN A 576 32.58 11.12 -11.42
N SER A 577 31.89 11.89 -12.25
CA SER A 577 32.22 12.04 -13.67
C SER A 577 33.37 13.01 -13.94
N GLY A 578 33.71 13.87 -12.99
CA GLY A 578 34.69 14.94 -13.22
C GLY A 578 34.19 16.02 -14.18
N GLY A 579 32.89 16.08 -14.46
CA GLY A 579 32.31 17.11 -15.34
C GLY A 579 32.39 16.79 -16.84
N GLU A 580 32.52 15.51 -17.21
CA GLU A 580 32.57 15.07 -18.61
C GLU A 580 31.99 13.66 -18.83
N THR A 581 31.75 13.30 -20.10
CA THR A 581 31.41 11.93 -20.50
C THR A 581 32.59 10.97 -20.30
N HIS A 582 32.34 9.69 -20.16
CA HIS A 582 33.39 8.66 -20.05
C HIS A 582 33.26 7.64 -21.18
N PRO A 583 34.35 6.90 -21.50
CA PRO A 583 34.24 5.76 -22.40
C PRO A 583 33.17 4.78 -21.92
N VAL A 584 32.36 4.29 -22.86
CA VAL A 584 31.28 3.36 -22.56
C VAL A 584 31.80 2.07 -21.93
N ALA A 585 30.93 1.38 -21.17
CA ALA A 585 31.21 0.11 -20.52
C ALA A 585 32.39 0.12 -19.52
N GLN A 586 32.62 1.25 -18.86
CA GLN A 586 33.60 1.36 -17.76
C GLN A 586 32.99 1.17 -16.36
N LYS A 587 31.66 1.16 -16.25
CA LYS A 587 30.92 0.82 -15.03
C LYS A 587 30.37 -0.61 -15.10
N GLN A 588 29.84 -1.13 -14.00
CA GLN A 588 29.25 -2.47 -13.98
C GLN A 588 27.99 -2.50 -14.85
N PRO A 589 27.77 -3.57 -15.64
CA PRO A 589 26.54 -3.74 -16.40
C PRO A 589 25.39 -4.18 -15.50
N ASN A 590 24.17 -4.10 -16.01
CA ASN A 590 23.02 -4.74 -15.41
C ASN A 590 23.01 -6.27 -15.66
N ALA A 591 22.00 -6.96 -15.12
CA ALA A 591 21.88 -8.42 -15.21
C ALA A 591 21.76 -8.97 -16.65
N TRP A 592 21.50 -8.11 -17.63
CA TRP A 592 21.42 -8.47 -19.05
C TRP A 592 22.67 -8.10 -19.85
N GLY A 593 23.67 -7.48 -19.23
CA GLY A 593 24.91 -7.09 -19.92
C GLY A 593 24.82 -5.74 -20.64
N CYS A 594 23.82 -4.91 -20.31
CA CYS A 594 23.76 -3.53 -20.77
C CYS A 594 24.47 -2.61 -19.77
N TYR A 595 25.27 -1.70 -20.31
CA TYR A 595 26.08 -0.72 -19.60
C TYR A 595 25.48 0.67 -19.76
N ASP A 596 25.83 1.56 -18.82
CA ASP A 596 25.54 3.00 -18.88
C ASP A 596 24.05 3.35 -19.03
N MET A 597 23.14 2.42 -18.69
CA MET A 597 21.69 2.69 -18.61
C MET A 597 21.34 3.66 -17.46
N SER A 598 22.32 3.99 -16.62
CA SER A 598 22.26 5.00 -15.56
C SER A 598 23.50 5.89 -15.70
N GLY A 599 23.34 7.19 -15.94
CA GLY A 599 24.45 8.15 -16.07
C GLY A 599 25.08 8.20 -17.47
N ASN A 600 26.32 8.71 -17.54
CA ASN A 600 27.07 9.03 -18.76
C ASN A 600 26.34 10.04 -19.66
N VAL A 601 25.45 9.64 -20.56
CA VAL A 601 24.54 10.57 -21.26
C VAL A 601 23.08 10.17 -21.10
N TRP A 602 22.21 11.18 -21.12
CA TRP A 602 20.79 10.96 -21.33
C TRP A 602 20.61 10.32 -22.70
N GLU A 603 19.58 9.50 -22.84
CA GLU A 603 19.33 8.77 -24.07
C GLU A 603 17.98 9.11 -24.65
N TRP A 604 17.98 9.54 -25.92
CA TRP A 604 16.77 9.68 -26.70
C TRP A 604 16.05 8.33 -26.84
N VAL A 605 14.74 8.34 -26.64
CA VAL A 605 13.84 7.22 -26.99
C VAL A 605 12.78 7.70 -27.99
N TRP A 606 12.03 6.78 -28.58
CA TRP A 606 11.04 7.10 -29.61
C TRP A 606 9.87 7.97 -29.08
N ASP A 607 9.41 7.64 -27.88
CA ASP A 607 8.14 8.07 -27.30
C ASP A 607 7.99 9.60 -27.22
N GLY A 608 6.79 10.09 -27.53
CA GLY A 608 6.39 11.46 -27.19
C GLY A 608 6.13 11.58 -25.69
N TYR A 609 6.63 12.66 -25.07
CA TYR A 609 6.53 12.87 -23.63
C TYR A 609 5.09 13.18 -23.20
N GLY A 610 4.60 12.49 -22.19
CA GLY A 610 3.23 12.63 -21.71
C GLY A 610 2.93 11.69 -20.54
N PRO A 611 1.71 11.79 -19.96
CA PRO A 611 1.30 10.89 -18.90
C PRO A 611 1.26 9.43 -19.39
N TYR A 612 1.61 8.49 -18.52
CA TYR A 612 1.43 7.07 -18.82
C TYR A 612 -0.06 6.76 -19.03
N ALA A 613 -0.35 5.90 -20.02
CA ALA A 613 -1.69 5.38 -20.22
C ALA A 613 -2.10 4.50 -19.02
N LYS A 614 -3.39 4.54 -18.65
CA LYS A 614 -3.93 3.77 -17.54
C LYS A 614 -4.15 2.31 -17.97
N GLY A 615 -3.84 1.37 -17.08
CA GLY A 615 -4.05 -0.07 -17.31
C GLY A 615 -2.82 -0.80 -17.85
N ILE A 616 -3.04 -2.02 -18.35
CA ILE A 616 -1.98 -2.85 -18.94
C ILE A 616 -1.89 -2.53 -20.43
N ILE A 617 -0.74 -2.04 -20.88
CA ILE A 617 -0.56 -1.63 -22.28
C ILE A 617 0.40 -2.57 -22.97
N LYS A 618 0.01 -3.05 -24.14
CA LYS A 618 0.83 -3.89 -25.01
C LYS A 618 1.63 -3.00 -25.95
N ASP A 619 2.96 -3.16 -25.94
CA ASP A 619 3.92 -2.48 -26.80
C ASP A 619 3.69 -0.96 -26.94
N PRO A 620 3.71 -0.19 -25.82
CA PRO A 620 3.47 1.24 -25.86
C PRO A 620 4.54 1.98 -26.67
N THR A 621 4.12 2.99 -27.43
CA THR A 621 4.97 3.85 -28.26
C THR A 621 4.84 5.33 -27.91
N GLY A 622 4.40 5.62 -26.68
CA GLY A 622 4.31 6.98 -26.14
C GLY A 622 3.12 7.78 -26.63
N HIS A 623 3.12 9.08 -26.28
CA HIS A 623 2.03 9.99 -26.59
C HIS A 623 2.15 10.53 -28.03
N GLN A 624 1.13 10.32 -28.87
CA GLN A 624 1.20 10.63 -30.30
C GLN A 624 1.19 12.12 -30.65
N MET A 625 0.73 12.99 -29.74
CA MET A 625 0.62 14.45 -29.96
C MET A 625 1.48 15.28 -28.99
N SER A 626 2.68 14.80 -28.66
CA SER A 626 3.59 15.54 -27.78
C SER A 626 4.49 16.50 -28.55
N GLU A 627 4.71 17.70 -28.00
CA GLU A 627 5.72 18.66 -28.48
C GLU A 627 7.16 18.24 -28.10
N GLY A 628 7.31 17.28 -27.18
CA GLY A 628 8.60 16.79 -26.70
C GLY A 628 8.78 15.28 -26.87
N ARG A 629 10.03 14.84 -26.91
CA ARG A 629 10.44 13.44 -26.92
C ARG A 629 11.03 13.07 -25.57
N VAL A 630 10.81 11.83 -25.15
CA VAL A 630 11.31 11.35 -23.88
C VAL A 630 12.83 11.15 -23.94
N ILE A 631 13.51 11.48 -22.84
CA ILE A 631 14.90 11.11 -22.56
C ILE A 631 14.98 10.31 -21.26
N ARG A 632 15.88 9.33 -21.21
CA ARG A 632 16.06 8.41 -20.08
C ARG A 632 17.51 8.28 -19.63
N GLY A 633 17.74 7.80 -18.40
CA GLY A 633 19.05 7.35 -17.92
C GLY A 633 19.83 8.28 -17.01
N GLY A 634 19.62 9.60 -17.04
CA GLY A 634 20.53 10.53 -16.36
C GLY A 634 21.79 10.80 -17.19
N ALA A 635 22.69 11.65 -16.70
CA ALA A 635 23.96 11.95 -17.38
C ALA A 635 25.05 12.40 -16.42
N TRP A 636 26.27 12.51 -16.93
CA TRP A 636 27.49 12.89 -16.20
C TRP A 636 27.37 14.19 -15.38
N GLY A 637 26.55 15.14 -15.82
CA GLY A 637 26.37 16.46 -15.19
C GLY A 637 25.14 16.57 -14.29
N TYR A 638 24.44 15.45 -14.05
CA TYR A 638 23.24 15.40 -13.22
C TYR A 638 23.48 14.56 -11.97
N ASN A 639 22.71 14.86 -10.92
CA ASN A 639 22.84 14.17 -9.64
C ASN A 639 22.33 12.72 -9.67
N ALA A 640 22.64 11.99 -8.61
CA ALA A 640 22.22 10.61 -8.44
C ALA A 640 20.70 10.41 -8.44
N LYS A 641 19.86 11.43 -8.18
CA LYS A 641 18.39 11.31 -8.31
C LYS A 641 18.00 11.12 -9.78
N SER A 642 18.68 11.79 -10.70
CA SER A 642 18.37 11.74 -12.13
C SER A 642 18.78 10.43 -12.80
N ALA A 643 19.73 9.69 -12.24
CA ALA A 643 20.21 8.42 -12.79
C ALA A 643 19.30 7.21 -12.49
N ARG A 644 18.22 7.39 -11.72
CA ARG A 644 17.29 6.30 -11.39
C ARG A 644 16.59 5.79 -12.65
N VAL A 645 16.34 4.48 -12.68
CA VAL A 645 15.72 3.80 -13.84
C VAL A 645 14.33 4.34 -14.18
N ALA A 646 13.57 4.81 -13.20
CA ALA A 646 12.21 5.31 -13.40
C ALA A 646 12.15 6.79 -13.84
N VAL A 647 13.26 7.54 -13.76
CA VAL A 647 13.27 8.96 -14.13
C VAL A 647 13.09 9.09 -15.63
N ARG A 648 12.32 10.11 -16.00
CA ARG A 648 11.99 10.49 -17.36
C ARG A 648 11.93 12.00 -17.43
N PHE A 649 12.39 12.54 -18.55
CA PHE A 649 12.16 13.93 -18.91
C PHE A 649 11.67 14.02 -20.36
N GLY A 650 11.06 15.15 -20.70
CA GLY A 650 10.69 15.48 -22.07
C GLY A 650 11.50 16.68 -22.55
N ASP A 651 12.07 16.61 -23.75
CA ASP A 651 12.69 17.76 -24.39
C ASP A 651 12.31 17.87 -25.88
N LYS A 652 12.46 19.06 -26.45
CA LYS A 652 12.11 19.31 -27.86
C LYS A 652 13.04 18.50 -28.77
N PRO A 653 12.51 17.85 -29.82
CA PRO A 653 13.28 16.93 -30.65
C PRO A 653 14.44 17.58 -31.41
N GLY A 654 14.43 18.91 -31.62
CA GLY A 654 15.50 19.66 -32.27
C GLY A 654 16.64 20.10 -31.34
N ARG A 655 16.53 19.87 -30.03
CA ARG A 655 17.57 20.25 -29.06
C ARG A 655 18.66 19.20 -29.00
N ARG A 656 19.88 19.67 -28.69
CA ARG A 656 21.10 18.88 -28.54
C ARG A 656 21.93 19.47 -27.41
N TYR A 657 22.60 18.61 -26.65
CA TYR A 657 23.41 19.02 -25.50
C TYR A 657 24.61 18.10 -25.33
N ALA A 658 25.60 18.57 -24.58
CA ALA A 658 26.81 17.82 -24.23
C ALA A 658 26.58 16.64 -23.27
N TYR A 659 25.34 16.38 -22.88
CA TYR A 659 24.94 15.32 -21.96
C TYR A 659 23.86 14.41 -22.56
N LEU A 660 23.54 14.54 -23.85
CA LEU A 660 22.42 13.86 -24.49
C LEU A 660 22.88 13.15 -25.77
N GLY A 661 22.74 11.82 -25.75
CA GLY A 661 23.04 10.90 -26.83
C GLY A 661 21.89 9.91 -27.04
N PHE A 662 22.22 8.67 -27.44
CA PHE A 662 21.22 7.62 -27.69
C PHE A 662 21.86 6.23 -27.77
N ARG A 663 21.00 5.21 -27.71
CA ARG A 663 21.30 3.83 -28.11
C ARG A 663 20.24 3.30 -29.06
N LEU A 664 20.55 2.22 -29.77
CA LEU A 664 19.64 1.63 -30.77
C LEU A 664 18.96 0.37 -30.26
N ALA A 665 17.77 0.11 -30.79
CA ALA A 665 17.03 -1.12 -30.69
C ALA A 665 16.68 -1.67 -32.08
N ARG A 666 16.37 -2.97 -32.16
CA ARG A 666 15.98 -3.66 -33.39
C ARG A 666 15.01 -4.79 -33.06
N THR A 667 13.92 -4.93 -33.82
CA THR A 667 13.00 -6.07 -33.64
C THR A 667 13.59 -7.35 -34.28
N LEU A 668 13.45 -8.50 -33.60
CA LEU A 668 14.01 -9.79 -34.06
C LEU A 668 12.93 -10.71 -34.63
N ARG A 669 13.22 -11.38 -35.75
CA ARG A 669 12.29 -12.36 -36.35
C ARG A 669 12.31 -13.69 -35.62
N SER A 670 11.31 -14.52 -35.92
CA SER A 670 11.18 -15.87 -35.35
C SER A 670 12.31 -16.84 -35.69
N HIS A 671 13.10 -16.56 -36.72
CA HIS A 671 14.18 -17.41 -37.22
C HIS A 671 15.53 -17.08 -36.56
N GLU A 672 15.67 -15.87 -36.03
CA GLU A 672 16.82 -15.40 -35.24
C GLU A 672 16.70 -15.81 -33.75
N ARG A 673 15.69 -16.63 -33.41
CA ARG A 673 15.41 -17.18 -32.07
C ARG A 673 16.29 -18.38 -31.66
N LYS A 674 17.21 -18.84 -32.53
CA LYS A 674 17.95 -20.11 -32.40
C LYS A 674 19.44 -19.95 -32.17
#